data_AF-A0AAW6U343-F1
#
_entry.id   AF-A0AAW6U343-F1
#
_cell.length_a   1.000
_cell.length_b   1.000
_cell.length_c   1.000
_cell.angle_alpha   90.00
_cell.angle_beta   90.00
_cell.angle_gamma   90.00
#
_symmetry.space_group_name_H-M   'P 1'
#
loop_
_entity.id
_entity.type
_entity.pdbx_description
1 polymer ?
#
loop_
_entity_poly.entity_id
_entity_poly.type
_entity_poly.pdbx_seq_one_letter_code
_entity_poly.pdbx_strand_id
1 'polypeptide(L)'
;MSKPTAAHTLITALLVWMAWTAATASAAQVLVEAEGFDDPGGWVVDQQFMGRMGSPVLLAHGLGTPVADAVTTVTFPSAGTYRVWVRTRDWAATWNAPGAPGRFQVLIDGKPLATTFGTEGDNWHWQDGGTVQIESRKARLTLRDLTGFNGRCDAILFASDPLFRPPNEGKALASFRRSLLGLDTEPADGGSFDLVVVGGGVAGTCAAVSAARLGLSVALIQDRPVLGGNSSSEVRVWINGGFQLEPYPAIGEIVAEFYTRPQSSPGPAEQFGDDKKRAVAEGEPNLSLFMGEHVNEVWTEGGRIAAVVSQNIVTGRRTRYTGRLFVDCTGDATVGVLAGADWVMKPKERMGASNMWLVEETDGPVAFGRIEWGLNLDGKPFPRELNRLGVWFWETGFDLDPMADAEAIRDHNLRAMFSVWDTMKNAEGRYPNHKLSWAAFIAGKRESRRLLGDVILTGEDVLTKRPFPDACVATTWPIDLHVPDPRYVEAAPDNPFISVAQYNRFEPPYLVPYRILYSRNVPNLFMAGRNVSVTQEALGSVRVMATGGLMGEVVGRAAYLCIKHDTMPRGVYEKHLDEFKELLHHRTRRPVATPPDELSQLDKAILDRAAKSGEIAGYALSKVQRWLHEKALPMIDAGTGLYIADGHWNYRDTAADCYPFLCWAAFVVDKDALDGPVRSVLHAEQKLCNHLDCIPVPYDWQKNRKIDLDYDQMIFEASEYVKDGLIAIVEVTGKDEWFDRMLGIQEDIWKHARYDTPYGKIPSKNVEVNGEQLQALARLYTMTGREEFLTWAERLADYYFDQPDFVPERLRDHGCEIIGGLGLLYAVEVQQNRPKAKVYREKLKHVFDTILAKGCNEDGMMYNHLTARDGGNGRLSDGWGYNYVGYLCYDMAVGVPVYRTQVERTLKNLAKPAYDNYNWEGNYSIDGFADSIEGAIYLLNRVPVEEGFAWVDREMARSVTRSTEPLDTAELWGTMKLESNGVRTVLMHAMMHTQGVIARPWQKGLHLGAVRVGGNLVIAVKSDEPWSGRLCFDIPRHREYMGFAQDWPRMNTLPEWFTVEPAKKYTVAGPGQTITTTGQALHEGLPLTLAAGQDQHLLIRPL
;
A
#
# COMPACT_ATOMS: atom_id res chain seq x y z
N MET A 1 -74.56 5.17 47.47
CA MET A 1 -74.70 5.77 46.13
C MET A 1 -73.88 7.06 46.16
N SER A 2 -72.90 7.37 45.32
CA SER A 2 -72.62 7.00 43.93
C SER A 2 -71.12 6.67 43.72
N LYS A 3 -70.86 5.76 42.78
CA LYS A 3 -69.52 5.28 42.37
C LYS A 3 -68.56 6.43 42.03
N PRO A 4 -67.26 6.35 42.36
CA PRO A 4 -66.27 7.25 41.78
C PRO A 4 -66.27 7.08 40.25
N THR A 5 -66.34 8.21 39.55
CA THR A 5 -66.44 8.28 38.10
C THR A 5 -65.13 7.86 37.42
N ALA A 6 -65.25 7.24 36.25
CA ALA A 6 -64.15 6.74 35.42
C ALA A 6 -63.07 7.80 35.06
N ALA A 7 -63.35 9.09 35.30
CA ALA A 7 -62.40 10.18 35.09
C ALA A 7 -61.25 10.21 36.13
N HIS A 8 -61.49 9.77 37.37
CA HIS A 8 -60.44 9.80 38.40
C HIS A 8 -59.41 8.69 38.22
N THR A 9 -59.81 7.52 37.74
CA THR A 9 -58.92 6.40 37.44
C THR A 9 -58.10 6.64 36.16
N LEU A 10 -58.64 7.40 35.19
CA LEU A 10 -57.90 7.76 33.97
C LEU A 10 -56.80 8.79 34.22
N ILE A 11 -56.99 9.75 35.13
CA ILE A 11 -55.99 10.81 35.39
C ILE A 11 -54.81 10.26 36.21
N THR A 12 -55.04 9.35 37.15
CA THR A 12 -53.94 8.66 37.86
C THR A 12 -53.23 7.65 36.96
N ALA A 13 -53.95 6.95 36.07
CA ALA A 13 -53.34 6.07 35.07
C ALA A 13 -52.52 6.86 34.03
N LEU A 14 -52.98 8.04 33.57
CA LEU A 14 -52.21 8.89 32.65
C LEU A 14 -50.97 9.51 33.31
N LEU A 15 -51.01 9.86 34.59
CA LEU A 15 -49.84 10.37 35.31
C LEU A 15 -48.81 9.28 35.61
N VAL A 16 -49.25 8.04 35.89
CA VAL A 16 -48.35 6.88 36.03
C VAL A 16 -47.82 6.41 34.67
N TRP A 17 -48.59 6.54 33.58
CA TRP A 17 -48.14 6.22 32.22
C TRP A 17 -47.25 7.31 31.60
N MET A 18 -47.43 8.59 31.96
CA MET A 18 -46.48 9.66 31.64
C MET A 18 -45.20 9.56 32.50
N ALA A 19 -45.27 9.04 33.72
CA ALA A 19 -44.09 8.74 34.54
C ALA A 19 -43.33 7.47 34.09
N TRP A 20 -43.98 6.56 33.35
CA TRP A 20 -43.34 5.37 32.76
C TRP A 20 -42.96 5.52 31.27
N THR A 21 -43.43 6.57 30.59
CA THR A 21 -42.94 6.95 29.24
C THR A 21 -41.87 8.04 29.26
N ALA A 22 -41.57 8.61 30.43
CA ALA A 22 -40.28 9.22 30.73
C ALA A 22 -39.23 8.14 31.04
N ALA A 23 -39.08 7.16 30.15
CA ALA A 23 -37.79 6.51 29.99
C ALA A 23 -36.85 7.65 29.57
N THR A 24 -36.04 8.13 30.51
CA THR A 24 -34.95 9.07 30.25
C THR A 24 -34.24 8.59 28.99
N ALA A 25 -34.40 9.31 27.88
CA ALA A 25 -33.53 9.13 26.74
C ALA A 25 -32.14 9.41 27.28
N SER A 26 -31.38 8.35 27.57
CA SER A 26 -30.00 8.49 28.07
C SER A 26 -29.27 9.40 27.10
N ALA A 27 -28.65 10.46 27.62
CA ALA A 27 -27.85 11.35 26.79
C ALA A 27 -26.85 10.51 25.99
N ALA A 28 -26.91 10.60 24.66
CA ALA A 28 -26.07 9.83 23.77
C ALA A 28 -24.65 10.42 23.76
N GLN A 29 -23.66 9.55 23.94
CA GLN A 29 -22.25 9.89 23.90
C GLN A 29 -21.59 9.01 22.83
N VAL A 30 -20.78 9.60 21.96
CA VAL A 30 -20.01 8.89 20.93
C VAL A 30 -18.56 9.30 21.07
N LEU A 31 -17.72 8.37 21.50
CA LEU A 31 -16.28 8.56 21.62
C LEU A 31 -15.58 7.94 20.41
N VAL A 32 -14.64 8.69 19.84
CA VAL A 32 -13.78 8.27 18.74
C VAL A 32 -12.34 8.45 19.21
N GLU A 33 -11.61 7.36 19.38
CA GLU A 33 -10.17 7.41 19.66
C GLU A 33 -9.43 7.71 18.35
N ALA A 34 -8.52 8.68 18.37
CA ALA A 34 -7.90 9.20 17.16
C ALA A 34 -7.02 8.15 16.46
N GLU A 35 -6.31 7.33 17.23
CA GLU A 35 -5.48 6.23 16.71
C GLU A 35 -6.29 5.17 15.95
N GLY A 36 -7.62 5.12 16.15
CA GLY A 36 -8.54 4.19 15.49
C GLY A 36 -9.13 4.70 14.18
N PHE A 37 -8.62 5.80 13.62
CA PHE A 37 -9.06 6.30 12.32
C PHE A 37 -8.76 5.28 11.21
N ASP A 38 -9.72 5.08 10.29
CA ASP A 38 -9.62 4.09 9.21
C ASP A 38 -8.47 4.40 8.24
N ASP A 39 -8.24 5.69 7.98
CA ASP A 39 -7.13 6.22 7.20
C ASP A 39 -6.43 7.31 8.02
N PRO A 40 -5.20 7.10 8.53
CA PRO A 40 -4.48 8.13 9.28
C PRO A 40 -3.96 9.25 8.37
N GLY A 41 -4.05 9.13 7.04
CA GLY A 41 -3.48 10.08 6.10
C GLY A 41 -1.97 10.20 6.29
N GLY A 42 -1.50 11.41 6.61
CA GLY A 42 -0.10 11.67 6.96
C GLY A 42 0.16 11.80 8.46
N TRP A 43 -0.83 11.51 9.31
CA TRP A 43 -0.66 11.48 10.76
C TRP A 43 0.00 10.17 11.20
N VAL A 44 0.81 10.23 12.25
CA VAL A 44 1.48 9.04 12.82
C VAL A 44 0.91 8.72 14.20
N VAL A 45 0.78 7.43 14.51
CA VAL A 45 0.38 6.97 15.85
C VAL A 45 1.58 7.01 16.77
N ASP A 46 1.53 7.86 17.80
CA ASP A 46 2.53 7.95 18.86
C ASP A 46 2.02 7.29 20.14
N GLN A 47 2.64 6.18 20.49
CA GLN A 47 2.35 5.37 21.68
C GLN A 47 3.41 5.54 22.78
N GLN A 48 4.46 6.34 22.57
CA GLN A 48 5.64 6.36 23.45
C GLN A 48 5.29 6.76 24.90
N PHE A 49 4.18 7.48 25.09
CA PHE A 49 3.75 8.01 26.39
C PHE A 49 2.41 7.44 26.87
N MET A 50 1.92 6.36 26.24
CA MET A 50 0.61 5.78 26.59
C MET A 50 0.54 5.25 28.02
N GLY A 51 1.68 4.91 28.66
CA GLY A 51 1.72 4.55 30.08
C GLY A 51 1.29 5.69 31.02
N ARG A 52 1.36 6.95 30.57
CA ARG A 52 0.87 8.13 31.28
C ARG A 52 -0.50 8.56 30.77
N MET A 53 -0.66 8.56 29.45
CA MET A 53 -1.87 9.05 28.77
C MET A 53 -3.06 8.08 28.83
N GLY A 54 -2.78 6.78 28.99
CA GLY A 54 -3.78 5.71 28.89
C GLY A 54 -4.15 5.31 27.46
N SER A 55 -3.74 6.10 26.47
CA SER A 55 -3.96 5.93 25.04
C SER A 55 -2.76 6.47 24.23
N PRO A 56 -2.54 5.96 23.01
CA PRO A 56 -1.74 6.62 21.98
C PRO A 56 -2.40 7.91 21.49
N VAL A 57 -1.68 8.67 20.64
CA VAL A 57 -2.19 9.90 20.03
C VAL A 57 -1.86 9.93 18.54
N LEU A 58 -2.71 10.56 17.72
CA LEU A 58 -2.33 10.93 16.36
C LEU A 58 -1.53 12.22 16.37
N LEU A 59 -0.39 12.20 15.68
CA LEU A 59 0.57 13.30 15.57
C LEU A 59 0.77 13.73 14.12
N ALA A 60 0.53 15.01 13.81
CA ALA A 60 0.77 15.59 12.49
C ALA A 60 2.24 15.98 12.30
N HIS A 61 3.08 15.02 11.90
CA HIS A 61 4.53 15.17 11.84
C HIS A 61 5.06 15.61 10.45
N GLY A 62 4.57 16.75 9.95
CA GLY A 62 4.82 17.21 8.58
C GLY A 62 6.04 18.10 8.35
N LEU A 63 6.87 18.31 9.38
CA LEU A 63 8.12 19.07 9.31
C LEU A 63 7.95 20.53 8.81
N GLY A 64 6.81 21.15 9.14
CA GLY A 64 6.44 22.50 8.71
C GLY A 64 5.63 22.58 7.42
N THR A 65 5.23 21.42 6.87
CA THR A 65 4.22 21.33 5.81
C THR A 65 3.03 20.53 6.34
N PRO A 66 1.77 20.99 6.17
CA PRO A 66 0.60 20.24 6.62
C PRO A 66 0.59 18.81 6.08
N VAL A 67 0.32 17.83 6.95
CA VAL A 67 0.19 16.42 6.54
C VAL A 67 -1.17 16.15 5.89
N ALA A 68 -1.26 15.05 5.13
CA ALA A 68 -2.54 14.60 4.58
C ALA A 68 -3.57 14.32 5.68
N ASP A 69 -4.84 14.65 5.40
CA ASP A 69 -5.97 14.53 6.32
C ASP A 69 -6.14 13.08 6.84
N ALA A 70 -6.35 12.90 8.15
CA ALA A 70 -6.80 11.62 8.71
C ALA A 70 -8.32 11.53 8.63
N VAL A 71 -8.87 10.38 8.24
CA VAL A 71 -10.29 10.18 7.94
C VAL A 71 -10.85 8.92 8.59
N THR A 72 -12.07 9.00 9.10
CA THR A 72 -12.86 7.83 9.53
C THR A 72 -14.37 8.09 9.36
N THR A 73 -15.18 7.03 9.46
CA THR A 73 -16.64 7.14 9.49
C THR A 73 -17.20 6.84 10.87
N VAL A 74 -17.93 7.79 11.44
CA VAL A 74 -18.52 7.66 12.77
C VAL A 74 -20.00 7.34 12.65
N THR A 75 -20.48 6.37 13.45
CA THR A 75 -21.90 6.03 13.53
C THR A 75 -22.53 6.58 14.82
N PHE A 76 -23.48 7.50 14.67
CA PHE A 76 -24.23 8.11 15.75
C PHE A 76 -25.52 7.32 16.08
N PRO A 77 -25.94 7.28 17.35
CA PRO A 77 -27.20 6.67 17.76
C PRO A 77 -28.42 7.31 17.08
N SER A 78 -28.39 8.62 16.88
CA SER A 78 -29.44 9.38 16.19
C SER A 78 -28.88 10.67 15.56
N ALA A 79 -29.57 11.18 14.53
CA ALA A 79 -29.32 12.53 14.03
C ALA A 79 -29.77 13.56 15.09
N GLY A 80 -29.09 14.71 15.17
CA GLY A 80 -29.38 15.70 16.20
C GLY A 80 -28.21 16.64 16.48
N THR A 81 -28.37 17.50 17.49
CA THR A 81 -27.32 18.41 17.93
C THR A 81 -26.41 17.71 18.95
N TYR A 82 -25.11 17.79 18.74
CA TYR A 82 -24.10 17.27 19.65
C TYR A 82 -23.09 18.35 20.00
N ARG A 83 -22.68 18.41 21.27
CA ARG A 83 -21.49 19.16 21.67
C ARG A 83 -20.25 18.33 21.38
N VAL A 84 -19.24 18.94 20.77
CA VAL A 84 -17.98 18.30 20.42
C VAL A 84 -16.92 18.68 21.45
N TRP A 85 -16.19 17.68 21.93
CA TRP A 85 -14.99 17.85 22.75
C TRP A 85 -13.82 17.16 22.06
N VAL A 86 -12.69 17.82 21.95
CA VAL A 86 -11.47 17.23 21.37
C VAL A 86 -10.40 17.21 22.44
N ARG A 87 -9.87 16.03 22.75
CA ARG A 87 -8.78 15.88 23.71
C ARG A 87 -7.46 16.19 23.01
N THR A 88 -6.84 17.30 23.40
CA THR A 88 -5.65 17.88 22.77
C THR A 88 -4.88 18.75 23.76
N ARG A 89 -3.78 19.36 23.31
CA ARG A 89 -3.00 20.38 24.03
C ARG A 89 -2.23 21.24 23.04
N ASP A 90 -1.95 22.48 23.42
CA ASP A 90 -0.88 23.24 22.78
C ASP A 90 0.47 22.76 23.35
N TRP A 91 1.21 22.02 22.53
CA TRP A 91 2.48 21.45 22.95
C TRP A 91 3.57 22.51 23.18
N ALA A 92 3.44 23.72 22.62
CA ALA A 92 4.40 24.80 22.84
C ALA A 92 4.08 25.70 24.05
N ALA A 93 2.85 25.61 24.58
CA ALA A 93 2.41 26.47 25.68
C ALA A 93 3.26 26.32 26.96
N THR A 94 3.90 25.16 27.18
CA THR A 94 4.78 24.95 28.35
C THR A 94 5.96 25.92 28.44
N TRP A 95 6.33 26.57 27.33
CA TRP A 95 7.40 27.57 27.29
C TRP A 95 6.90 29.01 27.27
N ASN A 96 5.58 29.25 27.41
CA ASN A 96 4.94 30.55 27.22
C ASN A 96 5.34 31.24 25.91
N ALA A 97 5.58 30.46 24.87
CA ALA A 97 6.01 30.95 23.57
C ALA A 97 4.80 31.47 22.78
N PRO A 98 4.96 32.48 21.92
CA PRO A 98 3.85 33.02 21.14
C PRO A 98 3.39 32.03 20.07
N GLY A 99 2.06 31.91 19.94
CA GLY A 99 1.41 31.06 18.94
C GLY A 99 1.26 29.60 19.35
N ALA A 100 0.48 28.86 18.56
CA ALA A 100 0.22 27.44 18.74
C ALA A 100 0.67 26.69 17.48
N PRO A 101 1.84 26.02 17.49
CA PRO A 101 2.33 25.32 16.33
C PRO A 101 1.49 24.10 15.96
N GLY A 102 0.93 23.38 16.92
CA GLY A 102 0.20 22.13 16.68
C GLY A 102 -1.26 22.30 16.25
N ARG A 103 -1.59 23.31 15.45
CA ARG A 103 -3.00 23.61 15.11
C ARG A 103 -3.58 22.66 14.07
N PHE A 104 -4.83 22.27 14.30
CA PHE A 104 -5.60 21.45 13.36
C PHE A 104 -7.11 21.75 13.44
N GLN A 105 -7.85 21.28 12.44
CA GLN A 105 -9.31 21.33 12.41
C GLN A 105 -9.92 19.94 12.48
N VAL A 106 -11.11 19.87 13.08
CA VAL A 106 -12.02 18.73 12.93
C VAL A 106 -13.07 19.11 11.90
N LEU A 107 -13.28 18.26 10.89
CA LEU A 107 -14.33 18.42 9.89
C LEU A 107 -15.34 17.28 10.02
N ILE A 108 -16.61 17.61 9.79
CA ILE A 108 -17.73 16.67 9.78
C ILE A 108 -18.43 16.81 8.43
N ASP A 109 -18.48 15.72 7.67
CA ASP A 109 -18.98 15.68 6.29
C ASP A 109 -18.37 16.78 5.41
N GLY A 110 -17.05 16.98 5.57
CA GLY A 110 -16.28 17.97 4.83
C GLY A 110 -16.41 19.42 5.31
N LYS A 111 -17.25 19.70 6.32
CA LYS A 111 -17.41 21.04 6.90
C LYS A 111 -16.56 21.20 8.16
N PRO A 112 -15.63 22.17 8.23
CA PRO A 112 -14.82 22.41 9.43
C PRO A 112 -15.66 22.97 10.58
N LEU A 113 -15.35 22.55 11.81
CA LEU A 113 -15.82 23.22 13.02
C LEU A 113 -15.23 24.64 13.10
N ALA A 114 -15.97 25.55 13.75
CA ALA A 114 -15.51 26.93 13.94
C ALA A 114 -14.27 27.01 14.85
N THR A 115 -14.16 26.11 15.83
CA THR A 115 -13.01 26.01 16.73
C THR A 115 -11.80 25.42 15.98
N THR A 116 -10.64 26.06 16.13
CA THR A 116 -9.35 25.49 15.76
C THR A 116 -8.71 24.86 17.00
N PHE A 117 -8.31 23.59 16.91
CA PHE A 117 -7.85 22.81 18.04
C PHE A 117 -6.32 22.81 18.16
N GLY A 118 -5.82 22.36 19.32
CA GLY A 118 -4.39 22.36 19.65
C GLY A 118 -3.86 23.76 19.97
N THR A 119 -4.73 24.63 20.49
CA THR A 119 -4.49 26.07 20.72
C THR A 119 -4.58 26.49 22.18
N GLU A 120 -5.02 25.59 23.05
CA GLU A 120 -5.29 25.86 24.47
C GLU A 120 -4.49 24.90 25.33
N GLY A 121 -4.13 25.34 26.53
CA GLY A 121 -3.58 24.49 27.60
C GLY A 121 -2.20 23.90 27.33
N ASP A 122 -1.32 24.01 28.31
CA ASP A 122 -0.06 23.25 28.31
C ASP A 122 -0.28 21.77 28.65
N ASN A 123 -1.36 21.43 29.35
CA ASN A 123 -1.69 20.05 29.72
C ASN A 123 -2.76 19.46 28.81
N TRP A 124 -2.79 18.13 28.72
CA TRP A 124 -3.85 17.40 28.02
C TRP A 124 -5.22 17.70 28.64
N HIS A 125 -6.12 18.21 27.83
CA HIS A 125 -7.47 18.58 28.25
C HIS A 125 -8.47 18.40 27.11
N TRP A 126 -9.76 18.41 27.46
CA TRP A 126 -10.84 18.43 26.47
C TRP A 126 -11.13 19.89 26.05
N GLN A 127 -10.71 20.25 24.84
CA GLN A 127 -11.00 21.54 24.23
C GLN A 127 -12.43 21.55 23.65
N ASP A 128 -13.17 22.63 23.89
CA ASP A 128 -14.58 22.76 23.50
C ASP A 128 -14.71 23.11 22.01
N GLY A 129 -15.28 22.19 21.23
CA GLY A 129 -15.53 22.37 19.80
C GLY A 129 -16.83 23.10 19.48
N GLY A 130 -17.61 23.48 20.50
CA GLY A 130 -18.95 24.00 20.34
C GLY A 130 -19.96 22.90 19.98
N THR A 131 -21.09 23.31 19.39
CA THR A 131 -22.17 22.39 19.00
C THR A 131 -22.23 22.23 17.49
N VAL A 132 -22.49 21.00 17.03
CA VAL A 132 -22.69 20.67 15.62
C VAL A 132 -24.01 19.95 15.41
N GLN A 133 -24.62 20.16 14.24
CA GLN A 133 -25.77 19.41 13.81
C GLN A 133 -25.32 18.19 12.99
N ILE A 134 -25.68 17.00 13.45
CA ILE A 134 -25.44 15.73 12.74
C ILE A 134 -26.69 15.38 11.95
N GLU A 135 -26.59 15.40 10.62
CA GLU A 135 -27.73 15.24 9.69
C GLU A 135 -28.13 13.77 9.48
N SER A 136 -27.16 12.86 9.57
CA SER A 136 -27.33 11.41 9.34
C SER A 136 -26.69 10.61 10.47
N ARG A 137 -27.17 9.38 10.67
CA ARG A 137 -26.55 8.44 11.62
C ARG A 137 -25.11 8.06 11.26
N LYS A 138 -24.66 8.30 10.03
CA LYS A 138 -23.25 8.15 9.64
C LYS A 138 -22.73 9.50 9.20
N ALA A 139 -21.59 9.89 9.72
CA ALA A 139 -20.88 11.10 9.30
C ALA A 139 -19.40 10.80 9.10
N ARG A 140 -18.81 11.43 8.08
CA ARG A 140 -17.37 11.38 7.82
C ARG A 140 -16.67 12.36 8.75
N LEU A 141 -15.75 11.86 9.56
CA LEU A 141 -14.92 12.67 10.45
C LEU A 141 -13.53 12.84 9.83
N THR A 142 -12.95 14.03 9.95
CA THR A 142 -11.62 14.32 9.40
C THR A 142 -10.80 15.20 10.32
N LEU A 143 -9.53 14.84 10.53
CA LEU A 143 -8.52 15.68 11.13
C LEU A 143 -7.69 16.33 10.03
N ARG A 144 -7.72 17.66 9.97
CA ARG A 144 -6.93 18.45 9.03
C ARG A 144 -5.84 19.21 9.75
N ASP A 145 -4.60 18.84 9.49
CA ASP A 145 -3.45 19.61 9.95
C ASP A 145 -3.40 20.96 9.23
N LEU A 146 -3.08 22.02 9.97
CA LEU A 146 -2.97 23.37 9.42
C LEU A 146 -1.52 23.86 9.30
N THR A 147 -0.55 23.11 9.82
CA THR A 147 0.77 23.66 10.12
C THR A 147 1.95 22.75 9.78
N GLY A 148 1.81 21.43 9.88
CA GLY A 148 2.94 20.51 9.81
C GLY A 148 3.82 20.45 11.06
N PHE A 149 3.44 21.12 12.16
CA PHE A 149 4.25 21.22 13.38
C PHE A 149 3.66 20.46 14.56
N ASN A 150 3.46 19.15 14.38
CA ASN A 150 3.13 18.21 15.45
C ASN A 150 1.80 18.49 16.16
N GLY A 151 0.76 18.83 15.41
CA GLY A 151 -0.61 18.86 15.94
C GLY A 151 -1.01 17.50 16.51
N ARG A 152 -1.79 17.49 17.60
CA ARG A 152 -2.05 16.27 18.37
C ARG A 152 -3.52 16.09 18.66
N CYS A 153 -4.06 14.94 18.30
CA CYS A 153 -5.41 14.54 18.64
C CYS A 153 -5.33 13.20 19.37
N ASP A 154 -5.87 13.16 20.59
CA ASP A 154 -6.01 11.93 21.38
C ASP A 154 -7.40 11.31 21.14
N ALA A 155 -8.46 12.08 21.35
CA ALA A 155 -9.82 11.59 21.14
C ALA A 155 -10.80 12.70 20.79
N ILE A 156 -11.92 12.32 20.16
CA ILE A 156 -13.05 13.20 19.86
C ILE A 156 -14.31 12.61 20.49
N LEU A 157 -15.00 13.42 21.29
CA LEU A 157 -16.24 13.04 21.95
C LEU A 157 -17.39 13.92 21.46
N PHE A 158 -18.49 13.28 21.10
CA PHE A 158 -19.77 13.91 20.82
C PHE A 158 -20.74 13.60 21.96
N ALA A 159 -21.32 14.63 22.57
CA ALA A 159 -22.32 14.48 23.64
C ALA A 159 -23.62 15.19 23.27
N SER A 160 -24.75 14.48 23.31
CA SER A 160 -26.06 15.09 23.04
C SER A 160 -26.56 15.97 24.19
N ASP A 161 -26.03 15.78 25.41
CA ASP A 161 -26.26 16.68 26.54
C ASP A 161 -25.25 17.84 26.49
N PRO A 162 -25.69 19.10 26.26
CA PRO A 162 -24.80 20.25 26.16
C PRO A 162 -24.09 20.61 27.47
N LEU A 163 -24.58 20.11 28.61
CA LEU A 163 -23.98 20.30 29.94
C LEU A 163 -22.98 19.20 30.30
N PHE A 164 -22.93 18.11 29.54
CA PHE A 164 -21.98 17.03 29.79
C PHE A 164 -20.54 17.53 29.70
N ARG A 165 -19.70 17.07 30.63
CA ARG A 165 -18.25 17.30 30.65
C ARG A 165 -17.55 15.96 30.85
N PRO A 166 -16.67 15.53 29.93
CA PRO A 166 -15.93 14.28 30.10
C PRO A 166 -14.92 14.36 31.25
N PRO A 167 -14.63 13.23 31.93
CA PRO A 167 -13.50 13.16 32.84
C PRO A 167 -12.18 13.36 32.08
N ASN A 168 -11.21 14.03 32.70
CA ASN A 168 -9.99 14.44 32.00
C ASN A 168 -8.79 13.49 32.14
N GLU A 169 -8.75 12.70 33.22
CA GLU A 169 -7.56 11.90 33.57
C GLU A 169 -7.88 10.72 34.51
N GLY A 170 -6.86 9.88 34.72
CA GLY A 170 -6.85 8.82 35.72
C GLY A 170 -7.87 7.71 35.47
N LYS A 171 -8.25 7.02 36.55
CA LYS A 171 -9.19 5.88 36.50
C LYS A 171 -10.56 6.29 35.96
N ALA A 172 -11.02 7.51 36.24
CA ALA A 172 -12.30 8.01 35.75
C ALA A 172 -12.32 8.11 34.21
N LEU A 173 -11.27 8.68 33.60
CA LEU A 173 -11.12 8.69 32.14
C LEU A 173 -11.00 7.27 31.57
N ALA A 174 -10.18 6.41 32.17
CA ALA A 174 -10.01 5.04 31.70
C ALA A 174 -11.34 4.26 31.72
N SER A 175 -12.10 4.33 32.82
CA SER A 175 -13.42 3.68 32.93
C SER A 175 -14.43 4.26 31.93
N PHE A 176 -14.43 5.59 31.75
CA PHE A 176 -15.29 6.27 30.79
C PHE A 176 -15.03 5.80 29.35
N ARG A 177 -13.75 5.79 28.92
CA ARG A 177 -13.34 5.33 27.59
C ARG A 177 -13.76 3.89 27.33
N ARG A 178 -13.40 2.98 28.26
CA ARG A 178 -13.73 1.56 28.11
C ARG A 178 -15.23 1.32 28.00
N SER A 179 -16.03 2.03 28.81
CA SER A 179 -17.49 1.91 28.77
C SER A 179 -18.08 2.36 27.44
N LEU A 180 -17.61 3.48 26.87
CA LEU A 180 -18.16 4.01 25.61
C LEU A 180 -17.72 3.22 24.38
N LEU A 181 -16.53 2.63 24.41
CA LEU A 181 -15.99 1.81 23.33
C LEU A 181 -16.49 0.35 23.40
N GLY A 182 -17.29 0.00 24.41
CA GLY A 182 -17.77 -1.38 24.61
C GLY A 182 -16.64 -2.38 24.83
N LEU A 183 -15.54 -1.94 25.46
CA LEU A 183 -14.38 -2.79 25.72
C LEU A 183 -14.61 -3.62 27.00
N ASP A 184 -14.32 -4.91 26.93
CA ASP A 184 -14.47 -5.85 28.05
C ASP A 184 -13.66 -5.40 29.27
N THR A 185 -14.18 -5.61 30.48
CA THR A 185 -13.45 -5.30 31.72
C THR A 185 -12.30 -6.27 31.95
N GLU A 186 -12.51 -7.54 31.63
CA GLU A 186 -11.51 -8.60 31.72
C GLU A 186 -10.67 -8.69 30.44
N PRO A 187 -9.35 -8.89 30.56
CA PRO A 187 -8.49 -9.08 29.39
C PRO A 187 -8.76 -10.43 28.72
N ALA A 188 -8.71 -10.46 27.39
CA ALA A 188 -8.80 -11.68 26.60
C ALA A 188 -7.61 -12.60 26.89
N ASP A 189 -7.80 -13.91 26.75
CA ASP A 189 -6.71 -14.87 26.96
C ASP A 189 -5.77 -14.91 25.74
N GLY A 190 -4.52 -14.52 25.95
CA GLY A 190 -3.46 -14.49 24.92
C GLY A 190 -2.64 -15.77 24.85
N GLY A 191 -2.92 -16.75 25.72
CA GLY A 191 -2.26 -18.05 25.77
C GLY A 191 -1.29 -18.21 26.94
N SER A 192 -0.69 -19.40 27.00
CA SER A 192 0.30 -19.82 28.00
C SER A 192 1.58 -20.25 27.31
N PHE A 193 2.71 -19.75 27.80
CA PHE A 193 4.03 -19.94 27.19
C PHE A 193 5.06 -20.37 28.22
N ASP A 194 6.12 -21.04 27.77
CA ASP A 194 7.29 -21.30 28.63
C ASP A 194 8.01 -19.99 28.99
N LEU A 195 8.11 -19.08 28.01
CA LEU A 195 8.76 -17.79 28.14
C LEU A 195 7.93 -16.66 27.51
N VAL A 196 7.67 -15.60 28.29
CA VAL A 196 7.07 -14.35 27.78
C VAL A 196 8.13 -13.26 27.76
N VAL A 197 8.44 -12.74 26.58
CA VAL A 197 9.41 -11.67 26.35
C VAL A 197 8.65 -10.38 26.03
N VAL A 198 8.87 -9.33 26.81
CA VAL A 198 8.22 -8.02 26.61
C VAL A 198 9.24 -6.99 26.15
N GLY A 199 9.06 -6.47 24.93
CA GLY A 199 9.95 -5.52 24.26
C GLY A 199 10.76 -6.15 23.13
N GLY A 200 10.34 -5.93 21.89
CA GLY A 200 10.96 -6.35 20.63
C GLY A 200 12.11 -5.46 20.15
N GLY A 201 12.89 -4.88 21.07
CA GLY A 201 14.21 -4.34 20.74
C GLY A 201 15.20 -5.44 20.36
N VAL A 202 16.41 -5.08 19.91
CA VAL A 202 17.45 -6.07 19.53
C VAL A 202 17.67 -7.12 20.63
N ALA A 203 17.65 -6.72 21.90
CA ALA A 203 17.75 -7.64 23.05
C ALA A 203 16.58 -8.64 23.12
N GLY A 204 15.33 -8.17 23.08
CA GLY A 204 14.17 -9.06 23.21
C GLY A 204 13.93 -9.93 21.98
N THR A 205 14.19 -9.43 20.77
CA THR A 205 14.16 -10.27 19.57
C THR A 205 15.17 -11.41 19.67
N CYS A 206 16.42 -11.13 20.10
CA CYS A 206 17.42 -12.17 20.30
C CYS A 206 17.04 -13.17 21.41
N ALA A 207 16.47 -12.69 22.52
CA ALA A 207 16.01 -13.56 23.61
C ALA A 207 14.91 -14.53 23.16
N ALA A 208 13.91 -14.00 22.46
CA ALA A 208 12.78 -14.80 21.99
C ALA A 208 13.21 -15.85 20.95
N VAL A 209 14.01 -15.44 19.96
CA VAL A 209 14.52 -16.34 18.91
C VAL A 209 15.42 -17.42 19.51
N SER A 210 16.31 -17.05 20.44
CA SER A 210 17.21 -18.03 21.08
C SER A 210 16.44 -19.09 21.87
N ALA A 211 15.45 -18.67 22.68
CA ALA A 211 14.60 -19.60 23.43
C ALA A 211 13.76 -20.50 22.50
N ALA A 212 13.14 -19.92 21.46
CA ALA A 212 12.30 -20.66 20.53
C ALA A 212 13.08 -21.75 19.77
N ARG A 213 14.32 -21.46 19.37
CA ARG A 213 15.21 -22.42 18.70
C ARG A 213 15.67 -23.58 19.58
N LEU A 214 15.68 -23.37 20.89
CA LEU A 214 15.94 -24.44 21.86
C LEU A 214 14.67 -25.23 22.23
N GLY A 215 13.54 -24.93 21.59
CA GLY A 215 12.29 -25.69 21.71
C GLY A 215 11.29 -25.13 22.71
N LEU A 216 11.54 -23.94 23.29
CA LEU A 216 10.56 -23.32 24.18
C LEU A 216 9.41 -22.71 23.39
N SER A 217 8.19 -22.79 23.93
CA SER A 217 7.07 -21.96 23.48
C SER A 217 7.26 -20.52 23.98
N VAL A 218 7.29 -19.55 23.07
CA VAL A 218 7.64 -18.15 23.38
C VAL A 218 6.58 -17.18 22.89
N ALA A 219 6.20 -16.22 23.72
CA ALA A 219 5.50 -15.01 23.30
C ALA A 219 6.49 -13.84 23.24
N LEU A 220 6.60 -13.16 22.09
CA LEU A 220 7.30 -11.89 21.96
C LEU A 220 6.28 -10.77 21.81
N ILE A 221 6.16 -9.92 22.83
CA ILE A 221 5.18 -8.83 22.90
C ILE A 221 5.90 -7.50 22.65
N GLN A 222 5.52 -6.80 21.59
CA GLN A 222 6.14 -5.53 21.18
C GLN A 222 5.08 -4.43 21.07
N ASP A 223 5.36 -3.29 21.68
CA ASP A 223 4.47 -2.13 21.78
C ASP A 223 4.40 -1.26 20.52
N ARG A 224 5.20 -1.57 19.49
CA ARG A 224 5.31 -0.81 18.23
C ARG A 224 5.08 -1.69 17.00
N PRO A 225 4.77 -1.10 15.83
CA PRO A 225 4.57 -1.87 14.59
C PRO A 225 5.85 -2.45 13.98
N VAL A 226 7.03 -2.14 14.53
CA VAL A 226 8.33 -2.65 14.07
C VAL A 226 9.19 -3.20 15.22
N LEU A 227 10.11 -4.10 14.86
CA LEU A 227 11.14 -4.64 15.76
C LEU A 227 12.44 -3.82 15.66
N GLY A 228 13.33 -3.97 16.65
CA GLY A 228 14.68 -3.40 16.62
C GLY A 228 14.93 -2.26 17.59
N GLY A 229 13.90 -1.76 18.29
CA GLY A 229 14.09 -0.74 19.32
C GLY A 229 14.60 0.57 18.71
N ASN A 230 15.68 1.16 19.26
CA ASN A 230 16.30 2.34 18.67
C ASN A 230 16.95 2.07 17.29
N SER A 231 17.12 0.80 16.92
CA SER A 231 17.62 0.38 15.60
C SER A 231 16.51 0.05 14.60
N SER A 232 15.27 0.48 14.86
CA SER A 232 14.20 0.45 13.86
C SER A 232 14.28 1.65 12.91
N SER A 233 13.51 1.62 11.83
CA SER A 233 13.34 2.74 10.91
C SER A 233 12.73 4.00 11.55
N GLU A 234 12.09 3.88 12.72
CA GLU A 234 11.46 4.98 13.47
C GLU A 234 12.49 5.87 14.18
N VAL A 235 13.62 5.30 14.63
CA VAL A 235 14.64 6.01 15.42
C VAL A 235 15.98 6.07 14.69
N ARG A 236 16.32 5.06 13.88
CA ARG A 236 17.46 5.05 12.94
C ARG A 236 18.86 5.11 13.58
N VAL A 237 19.02 4.50 14.76
CA VAL A 237 20.35 4.25 15.36
C VAL A 237 20.91 2.94 14.80
N TRP A 238 22.11 2.96 14.21
CA TRP A 238 22.72 1.73 13.69
C TRP A 238 23.04 0.71 14.80
N ILE A 239 23.15 -0.58 14.46
CA ILE A 239 23.66 -1.57 15.40
C ILE A 239 25.19 -1.45 15.44
N ASN A 240 25.74 -1.22 16.63
CA ASN A 240 27.18 -1.17 16.87
C ASN A 240 27.57 -2.17 17.97
N GLY A 241 28.87 -2.33 18.20
CA GLY A 241 29.44 -3.28 19.16
C GLY A 241 29.89 -4.58 18.50
N GLY A 242 30.98 -5.16 19.00
CA GLY A 242 31.48 -6.45 18.53
C GLY A 242 30.60 -7.59 19.02
N PHE A 243 30.48 -8.63 18.21
CA PHE A 243 29.71 -9.86 18.48
C PHE A 243 30.46 -11.07 17.91
N GLN A 244 30.08 -12.30 18.31
CA GLN A 244 30.80 -13.53 17.99
C GLN A 244 32.28 -13.51 18.41
N LEU A 245 32.50 -13.08 19.65
CA LEU A 245 33.82 -12.91 20.25
C LEU A 245 34.16 -14.04 21.20
N GLU A 246 35.46 -14.32 21.37
CA GLU A 246 35.94 -15.19 22.44
C GLU A 246 35.52 -14.66 23.83
N PRO A 247 35.20 -15.54 24.80
CA PRO A 247 35.28 -17.01 24.73
C PRO A 247 34.04 -17.70 24.13
N TYR A 248 33.02 -16.94 23.70
CA TYR A 248 31.73 -17.49 23.25
C TYR A 248 31.39 -17.05 21.81
N PRO A 249 32.14 -17.52 20.78
CA PRO A 249 31.93 -17.08 19.40
C PRO A 249 30.56 -17.48 18.80
N ALA A 250 29.82 -18.37 19.46
CA ALA A 250 28.45 -18.71 19.10
C ALA A 250 27.42 -17.65 19.54
N ILE A 251 27.77 -16.77 20.51
CA ILE A 251 26.89 -15.69 20.96
C ILE A 251 27.02 -14.49 20.02
N GLY A 252 25.88 -14.04 19.49
CA GLY A 252 25.78 -13.00 18.45
C GLY A 252 25.44 -13.53 17.06
N GLU A 253 25.26 -14.85 16.91
CA GLU A 253 24.81 -15.43 15.64
C GLU A 253 23.42 -14.90 15.23
N ILE A 254 22.52 -14.72 16.19
CA ILE A 254 21.17 -14.16 15.92
C ILE A 254 21.26 -12.68 15.53
N VAL A 255 22.11 -11.89 16.20
CA VAL A 255 22.35 -10.49 15.83
C VAL A 255 22.85 -10.42 14.38
N ALA A 256 23.79 -11.29 14.00
CA ALA A 256 24.35 -11.34 12.65
C ALA A 256 23.29 -11.64 11.57
N GLU A 257 22.25 -12.42 11.89
CA GLU A 257 21.19 -12.78 10.94
C GLU A 257 20.41 -11.55 10.47
N PHE A 258 20.09 -10.60 11.34
CA PHE A 258 19.37 -9.38 10.97
C PHE A 258 20.23 -8.11 10.97
N TYR A 259 21.54 -8.21 11.25
CA TYR A 259 22.47 -7.09 11.16
C TYR A 259 22.44 -6.45 9.77
N THR A 260 22.39 -5.12 9.74
CA THR A 260 22.53 -4.30 8.54
C THR A 260 23.74 -3.38 8.68
N ARG A 261 24.22 -2.85 7.55
CA ARG A 261 25.33 -1.89 7.50
C ARG A 261 24.84 -0.58 6.88
N PRO A 262 24.02 0.21 7.58
CA PRO A 262 23.58 1.50 7.08
C PRO A 262 24.79 2.41 6.85
N GLN A 263 24.73 3.23 5.81
CA GLN A 263 25.81 4.14 5.43
C GLN A 263 25.91 5.35 6.37
N SER A 264 24.80 5.72 7.00
CA SER A 264 24.70 6.82 7.95
C SER A 264 23.67 6.53 9.05
N SER A 265 23.78 7.24 10.18
CA SER A 265 22.82 7.18 11.29
C SER A 265 22.58 8.62 11.80
N PRO A 266 21.40 9.21 11.51
CA PRO A 266 20.30 8.62 10.74
C PRO A 266 20.65 8.43 9.26
N GLY A 267 19.94 7.52 8.60
CA GLY A 267 20.01 7.27 7.15
C GLY A 267 18.62 6.94 6.60
N PRO A 268 18.49 6.52 5.34
CA PRO A 268 17.22 6.03 4.79
C PRO A 268 16.64 4.85 5.60
N ALA A 269 15.31 4.78 5.71
CA ALA A 269 14.60 3.84 6.58
C ALA A 269 14.93 2.38 6.29
N GLU A 270 15.02 2.03 5.01
CA GLU A 270 15.27 0.70 4.49
C GLU A 270 16.62 0.11 4.92
N GLN A 271 17.60 0.97 5.24
CA GLN A 271 18.93 0.53 5.67
C GLN A 271 18.93 -0.03 7.11
N PHE A 272 17.86 0.18 7.87
CA PHE A 272 17.74 -0.32 9.25
C PHE A 272 17.14 -1.73 9.32
N GLY A 273 16.59 -2.27 8.23
CA GLY A 273 16.25 -3.71 8.11
C GLY A 273 15.12 -4.18 9.02
N ASP A 274 14.00 -3.46 9.10
CA ASP A 274 12.86 -3.85 9.95
C ASP A 274 12.22 -5.18 9.51
N ASP A 275 12.02 -5.34 8.20
CA ASP A 275 11.49 -6.58 7.62
C ASP A 275 12.40 -7.77 7.91
N LYS A 276 13.72 -7.57 7.92
CA LYS A 276 14.71 -8.62 8.21
C LYS A 276 14.59 -9.11 9.65
N LYS A 277 14.39 -8.20 10.62
CA LYS A 277 14.18 -8.55 12.03
C LYS A 277 12.86 -9.29 12.22
N ARG A 278 11.80 -8.82 11.55
CA ARG A 278 10.47 -9.45 11.55
C ARG A 278 10.52 -10.87 11.00
N ALA A 279 11.11 -11.06 9.82
CA ALA A 279 11.24 -12.36 9.17
C ALA A 279 12.01 -13.38 10.02
N VAL A 280 13.07 -12.95 10.72
CA VAL A 280 13.79 -13.84 11.66
C VAL A 280 12.89 -14.28 12.81
N ALA A 281 12.09 -13.39 13.40
CA ALA A 281 11.18 -13.76 14.49
C ALA A 281 10.01 -14.64 14.03
N GLU A 282 9.32 -14.25 12.96
CA GLU A 282 8.18 -14.99 12.39
C GLU A 282 8.59 -16.35 11.80
N GLY A 283 9.86 -16.50 11.40
CA GLY A 283 10.41 -17.76 10.91
C GLY A 283 10.63 -18.83 11.99
N GLU A 284 10.45 -18.51 13.27
CA GLU A 284 10.60 -19.46 14.37
C GLU A 284 9.28 -20.13 14.76
N PRO A 285 9.13 -21.46 14.58
CA PRO A 285 7.84 -22.14 14.75
C PRO A 285 7.31 -22.13 16.20
N ASN A 286 8.20 -21.98 17.18
CA ASN A 286 7.82 -21.92 18.60
C ASN A 286 7.67 -20.48 19.12
N LEU A 287 7.76 -19.46 18.26
CA LEU A 287 7.64 -18.05 18.63
C LEU A 287 6.31 -17.48 18.12
N SER A 288 5.47 -17.02 19.04
CA SER A 288 4.28 -16.23 18.75
C SER A 288 4.60 -14.74 18.90
N LEU A 289 4.49 -13.99 17.79
CA LEU A 289 4.80 -12.56 17.73
C LEU A 289 3.53 -11.72 17.90
N PHE A 290 3.51 -10.85 18.90
CA PHE A 290 2.39 -9.94 19.20
C PHE A 290 2.87 -8.49 19.04
N MET A 291 2.44 -7.84 17.96
CA MET A 291 2.86 -6.47 17.60
C MET A 291 1.80 -5.44 17.96
N GLY A 292 2.22 -4.21 18.28
CA GLY A 292 1.31 -3.15 18.71
C GLY A 292 0.63 -3.44 20.05
N GLU A 293 1.26 -4.23 20.91
CA GLU A 293 0.75 -4.66 22.21
C GLU A 293 1.60 -4.05 23.33
N HIS A 294 1.06 -3.07 24.05
CA HIS A 294 1.79 -2.38 25.11
C HIS A 294 1.43 -2.95 26.49
N VAL A 295 2.41 -3.57 27.16
CA VAL A 295 2.23 -4.12 28.51
C VAL A 295 2.17 -3.00 29.54
N ASN A 296 1.03 -2.92 30.24
CA ASN A 296 0.76 -1.89 31.26
C ASN A 296 0.33 -2.46 32.63
N GLU A 297 0.18 -3.78 32.74
CA GLU A 297 -0.16 -4.44 34.01
C GLU A 297 0.52 -5.80 34.13
N VAL A 298 0.85 -6.20 35.36
CA VAL A 298 1.47 -7.48 35.71
C VAL A 298 0.70 -8.10 36.86
N TRP A 299 0.31 -9.37 36.74
CA TRP A 299 -0.32 -10.15 37.79
C TRP A 299 0.73 -11.00 38.49
N THR A 300 0.74 -10.96 39.82
CA THR A 300 1.72 -11.70 40.64
C THR A 300 1.03 -12.65 41.61
N GLU A 301 1.67 -13.80 41.85
CA GLU A 301 1.24 -14.81 42.82
C GLU A 301 2.45 -15.36 43.55
N GLY A 302 2.42 -15.36 44.89
CA GLY A 302 3.53 -15.87 45.71
C GLY A 302 4.88 -15.19 45.45
N GLY A 303 4.87 -13.90 45.06
CA GLY A 303 6.08 -13.13 44.72
C GLY A 303 6.68 -13.44 43.34
N ARG A 304 5.96 -14.19 42.49
CA ARG A 304 6.33 -14.49 41.10
C ARG A 304 5.35 -13.84 40.15
N ILE A 305 5.78 -13.59 38.92
CA ILE A 305 4.88 -13.13 37.86
C ILE A 305 4.05 -14.33 37.38
N ALA A 306 2.73 -14.19 37.38
CA ALA A 306 1.78 -15.17 36.86
C ALA A 306 1.37 -14.82 35.42
N ALA A 307 1.16 -13.53 35.14
CA ALA A 307 0.79 -13.04 33.81
C ALA A 307 1.22 -11.58 33.58
N VAL A 308 1.33 -11.21 32.31
CA VAL A 308 1.37 -9.80 31.88
C VAL A 308 0.12 -9.47 31.09
N VAL A 309 -0.36 -8.23 31.17
CA VAL A 309 -1.51 -7.75 30.41
C VAL A 309 -1.08 -6.61 29.50
N SER A 310 -1.33 -6.77 28.21
CA SER A 310 -1.14 -5.72 27.20
C SER A 310 -2.43 -4.97 26.91
N GLN A 311 -2.26 -3.81 26.29
CA GLN A 311 -3.30 -3.08 25.59
C GLN A 311 -2.84 -2.82 24.15
N ASN A 312 -3.69 -3.17 23.19
CA ASN A 312 -3.42 -2.93 21.79
C ASN A 312 -3.46 -1.43 21.47
N ILE A 313 -2.46 -0.92 20.75
CA ILE A 313 -2.24 0.51 20.49
C ILE A 313 -3.20 1.12 19.46
N VAL A 314 -4.10 0.35 18.85
CA VAL A 314 -5.11 0.86 17.91
C VAL A 314 -6.52 0.55 18.41
N THR A 315 -6.74 -0.67 18.90
CA THR A 315 -8.09 -1.14 19.25
C THR A 315 -8.45 -0.96 20.72
N GLY A 316 -7.48 -0.65 21.60
CA GLY A 316 -7.69 -0.55 23.04
C GLY A 316 -8.05 -1.87 23.75
N ARG A 317 -8.11 -2.98 23.00
CA ARG A 317 -8.36 -4.33 23.53
C ARG A 317 -7.22 -4.76 24.44
N ARG A 318 -7.56 -5.50 25.49
CA ARG A 318 -6.58 -6.00 26.47
C ARG A 318 -6.41 -7.49 26.32
N THR A 319 -5.17 -7.95 26.43
CA THR A 319 -4.81 -9.37 26.29
C THR A 319 -3.90 -9.78 27.43
N ARG A 320 -4.21 -10.90 28.09
CA ARG A 320 -3.45 -11.46 29.20
C ARG A 320 -2.62 -12.64 28.70
N TYR A 321 -1.32 -12.59 28.95
CA TYR A 321 -0.38 -13.66 28.59
C TYR A 321 0.17 -14.31 29.86
N THR A 322 -0.02 -15.61 29.98
CA THR A 322 0.49 -16.39 31.11
C THR A 322 1.80 -17.07 30.72
N GLY A 323 2.65 -17.34 31.71
CA GLY A 323 3.87 -18.08 31.44
C GLY A 323 4.65 -18.44 32.68
N ARG A 324 5.64 -19.32 32.50
CA ARG A 324 6.50 -19.78 33.59
C ARG A 324 7.62 -18.79 33.90
N LEU A 325 8.23 -18.24 32.84
CA LEU A 325 9.34 -17.30 32.90
C LEU A 325 8.98 -16.03 32.12
N PHE A 326 9.52 -14.90 32.56
CA PHE A 326 9.30 -13.60 31.94
C PHE A 326 10.63 -12.91 31.69
N VAL A 327 10.74 -12.15 30.60
CA VAL A 327 11.90 -11.31 30.28
C VAL A 327 11.45 -9.87 30.07
N ASP A 328 12.01 -8.95 30.86
CA ASP A 328 11.85 -7.52 30.62
C ASP A 328 12.93 -7.02 29.66
N CYS A 329 12.52 -6.75 28.43
CA CYS A 329 13.32 -6.15 27.36
C CYS A 329 12.75 -4.79 26.92
N THR A 330 11.90 -4.16 27.73
CA THR A 330 11.23 -2.89 27.41
C THR A 330 12.21 -1.71 27.33
N GLY A 331 13.41 -1.88 27.89
CA GLY A 331 14.42 -0.83 28.02
C GLY A 331 14.11 0.19 29.11
N ASP A 332 12.86 0.28 29.58
CA ASP A 332 12.41 1.15 30.68
C ASP A 332 12.11 0.38 31.97
N ALA A 333 12.40 -0.93 32.02
CA ALA A 333 12.13 -1.81 33.15
C ALA A 333 10.64 -1.89 33.54
N THR A 334 9.73 -1.75 32.59
CA THR A 334 8.29 -1.65 32.85
C THR A 334 7.74 -2.89 33.55
N VAL A 335 8.06 -4.09 33.06
CA VAL A 335 7.56 -5.35 33.63
C VAL A 335 8.15 -5.56 35.02
N GLY A 336 9.46 -5.33 35.19
CA GLY A 336 10.11 -5.49 36.47
C GLY A 336 9.56 -4.56 37.54
N VAL A 337 9.36 -3.29 37.22
CA VAL A 337 8.78 -2.32 38.18
C VAL A 337 7.34 -2.69 38.54
N LEU A 338 6.51 -3.08 37.56
CA LEU A 338 5.14 -3.52 37.82
C LEU A 338 5.08 -4.82 38.63
N ALA A 339 6.08 -5.70 38.49
CA ALA A 339 6.22 -6.93 39.26
C ALA A 339 6.79 -6.73 40.68
N GLY A 340 7.23 -5.52 41.04
CA GLY A 340 7.87 -5.23 42.32
C GLY A 340 9.35 -5.60 42.41
N ALA A 341 10.05 -5.73 41.26
CA ALA A 341 11.49 -5.92 41.24
C ALA A 341 12.22 -4.68 41.78
N ASP A 342 13.33 -4.90 42.47
CA ASP A 342 14.19 -3.82 42.93
C ASP A 342 14.82 -3.10 41.73
N TRP A 343 14.87 -1.77 41.77
CA TRP A 343 15.37 -0.95 40.67
C TRP A 343 16.04 0.33 41.17
N VAL A 344 16.84 0.95 40.30
CA VAL A 344 17.52 2.22 40.55
C VAL A 344 17.46 3.12 39.31
N MET A 345 17.43 4.43 39.52
CA MET A 345 17.60 5.45 38.49
C MET A 345 18.25 6.68 39.12
N LYS A 346 19.22 7.29 38.44
CA LYS A 346 19.80 8.55 38.92
C LYS A 346 18.76 9.68 38.72
N PRO A 347 18.58 10.60 39.68
CA PRO A 347 17.54 11.64 39.60
C PRO A 347 17.87 12.82 38.67
N LYS A 348 19.15 13.03 38.33
CA LYS A 348 19.67 14.06 37.42
C LYS A 348 20.96 13.57 36.75
N GLU A 349 21.52 14.33 35.82
CA GLU A 349 22.78 14.02 35.12
C GLU A 349 22.74 12.62 34.46
N ARG A 350 21.62 12.31 33.81
CA ARG A 350 21.43 11.11 32.98
C ARG A 350 21.92 11.37 31.57
N MET A 351 22.15 10.31 30.80
CA MET A 351 22.25 10.43 29.36
C MET A 351 20.88 10.79 28.77
N GLY A 352 20.85 11.81 27.90
CA GLY A 352 19.61 12.31 27.30
C GLY A 352 18.95 11.34 26.31
N ALA A 353 17.79 11.75 25.79
CA ALA A 353 17.10 11.07 24.69
C ALA A 353 17.28 11.84 23.38
N SER A 354 17.51 11.12 22.29
CA SER A 354 17.77 11.71 20.97
C SER A 354 16.56 11.69 20.04
N ASN A 355 16.33 12.77 19.30
CA ASN A 355 15.47 12.77 18.10
C ASN A 355 16.32 13.14 16.89
N MET A 356 16.67 12.13 16.11
CA MET A 356 17.51 12.30 14.92
C MET A 356 16.70 12.83 13.74
N TRP A 357 17.35 13.51 12.80
CA TRP A 357 16.69 14.12 11.64
C TRP A 357 17.62 14.22 10.44
N LEU A 358 17.03 14.36 9.26
CA LEU A 358 17.70 14.44 7.97
C LEU A 358 17.26 15.68 7.20
N VAL A 359 18.20 16.14 6.37
CA VAL A 359 17.98 17.17 5.37
C VAL A 359 18.32 16.59 4.01
N GLU A 360 17.60 17.02 2.99
CA GLU A 360 17.88 16.65 1.61
C GLU A 360 18.06 17.89 0.75
N GLU A 361 18.91 17.77 -0.26
CA GLU A 361 19.08 18.77 -1.31
C GLU A 361 17.92 18.70 -2.30
N THR A 362 17.53 19.86 -2.85
CA THR A 362 16.44 20.02 -3.80
C THR A 362 16.93 20.71 -5.08
N ASP A 363 16.23 20.52 -6.19
CA ASP A 363 16.60 21.07 -7.51
C ASP A 363 16.64 22.61 -7.58
N GLY A 364 16.05 23.28 -6.58
CA GLY A 364 16.08 24.72 -6.43
C GLY A 364 15.85 25.17 -4.98
N PRO A 365 15.83 26.49 -4.73
CA PRO A 365 15.62 27.03 -3.39
C PRO A 365 14.24 26.65 -2.82
N VAL A 366 14.21 26.23 -1.56
CA VAL A 366 12.97 25.92 -0.83
C VAL A 366 12.91 26.79 0.42
N ALA A 367 11.79 27.48 0.63
CA ALA A 367 11.59 28.31 1.82
C ALA A 367 11.24 27.43 3.04
N PHE A 368 11.58 27.93 4.23
CA PHE A 368 11.07 27.41 5.50
C PHE A 368 10.36 28.56 6.21
N GLY A 369 9.13 28.34 6.69
CA GLY A 369 8.38 29.40 7.38
C GLY A 369 9.09 29.84 8.66
N ARG A 370 9.14 31.15 8.92
CA ARG A 370 9.63 31.70 10.19
C ARG A 370 8.79 31.16 11.34
N ILE A 371 9.44 30.76 12.44
CA ILE A 371 8.77 30.28 13.65
C ILE A 371 8.98 31.25 14.81
N GLU A 372 7.90 31.63 15.49
CA GLU A 372 7.96 32.57 16.63
C GLU A 372 8.02 31.84 17.99
N TRP A 373 7.59 30.57 18.02
CA TRP A 373 7.56 29.73 19.21
C TRP A 373 8.90 29.00 19.46
N GLY A 374 9.87 29.13 18.56
CA GLY A 374 11.19 28.50 18.65
C GLY A 374 12.06 29.02 19.79
N LEU A 375 13.28 28.48 19.90
CA LEU A 375 14.37 29.04 20.70
C LEU A 375 14.94 30.25 19.96
N ASN A 376 15.28 31.31 20.69
CA ASN A 376 16.07 32.40 20.13
C ASN A 376 17.55 31.97 20.06
N LEU A 377 18.04 31.76 18.83
CA LEU A 377 19.40 31.29 18.56
C LEU A 377 20.29 32.36 17.89
N ASP A 378 19.84 33.62 17.84
CA ASP A 378 20.61 34.71 17.25
C ASP A 378 21.94 34.90 17.98
N GLY A 379 23.05 34.73 17.24
CA GLY A 379 24.40 34.80 17.80
C GLY A 379 24.80 33.65 18.73
N LYS A 380 23.96 32.61 18.87
CA LYS A 380 24.21 31.47 19.77
C LYS A 380 24.96 30.33 19.07
N PRO A 381 25.76 29.54 19.83
CA PRO A 381 26.50 28.42 19.27
C PRO A 381 25.61 27.18 19.08
N PHE A 382 25.66 26.58 17.89
CA PHE A 382 25.07 25.27 17.56
C PHE A 382 25.76 24.69 16.30
N PRO A 383 25.71 23.36 16.06
CA PRO A 383 26.26 22.76 14.84
C PRO A 383 25.57 23.28 13.57
N ARG A 384 26.36 23.65 12.55
CA ARG A 384 25.84 24.21 11.29
C ARG A 384 26.20 23.38 10.06
N GLU A 385 27.10 22.42 10.20
CA GLU A 385 27.53 21.56 9.10
C GLU A 385 26.48 20.46 8.85
N LEU A 386 26.08 20.24 7.60
CA LEU A 386 25.03 19.27 7.23
C LEU A 386 25.26 17.87 7.82
N ASN A 387 26.50 17.38 7.80
CA ASN A 387 26.87 16.07 8.33
C ASN A 387 26.85 15.96 9.86
N ARG A 388 26.57 17.07 10.56
CA ARG A 388 26.45 17.15 12.02
C ARG A 388 25.02 17.51 12.46
N LEU A 389 24.11 17.76 11.53
CA LEU A 389 22.71 18.01 11.82
C LEU A 389 21.98 16.68 12.07
N GLY A 390 21.15 16.64 13.11
CA GLY A 390 20.25 15.54 13.41
C GLY A 390 20.87 14.17 13.66
N VAL A 391 22.16 14.11 13.99
CA VAL A 391 22.84 12.85 14.34
C VAL A 391 22.70 12.51 15.83
N TRP A 392 23.33 11.41 16.25
CA TRP A 392 23.17 10.81 17.58
C TRP A 392 23.32 11.76 18.78
N PHE A 393 24.07 12.85 18.68
CA PHE A 393 24.33 13.76 19.82
C PHE A 393 23.25 14.84 20.04
N TRP A 394 22.23 14.89 19.18
CA TRP A 394 21.08 15.78 19.36
C TRP A 394 20.16 15.23 20.45
N GLU A 395 20.45 15.60 21.69
CA GLU A 395 19.93 14.96 22.92
C GLU A 395 19.55 15.99 23.97
N THR A 396 18.43 15.76 24.67
CA THR A 396 17.94 16.57 25.78
C THR A 396 17.45 15.70 26.94
N GLY A 397 17.01 16.33 28.03
CA GLY A 397 16.38 15.64 29.16
C GLY A 397 17.35 15.06 30.17
N PHE A 398 18.61 15.51 30.18
CA PHE A 398 19.65 15.04 31.11
C PHE A 398 19.20 15.11 32.59
N ASP A 399 18.45 16.16 32.94
CA ASP A 399 17.95 16.40 34.30
C ASP A 399 16.44 16.17 34.49
N LEU A 400 15.75 15.65 33.46
CA LEU A 400 14.31 15.34 33.49
C LEU A 400 14.05 13.84 33.63
N ASP A 401 12.91 13.44 34.18
CA ASP A 401 12.55 12.03 34.34
C ASP A 401 12.22 11.43 32.95
N PRO A 402 12.97 10.40 32.48
CA PRO A 402 12.83 9.89 31.13
C PRO A 402 11.53 9.11 30.86
N MET A 403 10.67 8.93 31.86
CA MET A 403 9.33 8.37 31.71
C MET A 403 8.23 9.38 32.02
N ALA A 404 8.37 10.16 33.08
CA ALA A 404 7.36 11.16 33.46
C ALA A 404 7.35 12.37 32.51
N ASP A 405 8.54 12.83 32.11
CA ASP A 405 8.74 14.03 31.30
C ASP A 405 9.03 13.69 29.82
N ALA A 406 8.80 12.44 29.42
CA ALA A 406 9.24 11.91 28.14
C ALA A 406 8.66 12.68 26.93
N GLU A 407 7.39 13.11 27.01
CA GLU A 407 6.76 13.96 25.99
C GLU A 407 7.46 15.33 25.91
N ALA A 408 7.73 15.97 27.06
CA ALA A 408 8.40 17.27 27.12
C ALA A 408 9.85 17.21 26.63
N ILE A 409 10.56 16.11 26.90
CA ILE A 409 11.92 15.87 26.39
C ILE A 409 11.90 15.80 24.85
N ARG A 410 11.00 14.99 24.27
CA ARG A 410 10.84 14.91 22.81
C ARG A 410 10.48 16.27 22.22
N ASP A 411 9.53 16.95 22.82
CA ASP A 411 9.02 18.22 22.29
C ASP A 411 10.07 19.31 22.31
N HIS A 412 10.92 19.34 23.34
CA HIS A 412 12.08 20.22 23.39
C HIS A 412 13.10 19.89 22.31
N ASN A 413 13.37 18.61 22.03
CA ASN A 413 14.22 18.20 20.90
C ASN A 413 13.67 18.71 19.56
N LEU A 414 12.37 18.52 19.31
CA LEU A 414 11.71 18.99 18.09
C LEU A 414 11.75 20.51 17.99
N ARG A 415 11.49 21.22 19.10
CA ARG A 415 11.59 22.68 19.17
C ARG A 415 13.00 23.15 18.82
N ALA A 416 14.03 22.55 19.41
CA ALA A 416 15.41 22.89 19.14
C ALA A 416 15.79 22.64 17.66
N MET A 417 15.39 21.50 17.11
CA MET A 417 15.58 21.16 15.68
C MET A 417 14.97 22.21 14.76
N PHE A 418 13.68 22.54 14.92
CA PHE A 418 13.01 23.53 14.09
C PHE A 418 13.63 24.93 14.25
N SER A 419 14.06 25.28 15.46
CA SER A 419 14.69 26.59 15.72
C SER A 419 16.06 26.72 15.05
N VAL A 420 16.86 25.66 15.09
CA VAL A 420 18.14 25.63 14.36
C VAL A 420 17.89 25.74 12.86
N TRP A 421 16.93 24.98 12.33
CA TRP A 421 16.62 25.03 10.90
C TRP A 421 16.09 26.40 10.46
N ASP A 422 15.19 27.01 11.23
CA ASP A 422 14.69 28.38 10.99
C ASP A 422 15.82 29.40 10.99
N THR A 423 16.68 29.37 12.02
CA THR A 423 17.81 30.30 12.15
C THR A 423 18.75 30.17 10.96
N MET A 424 19.11 28.95 10.58
CA MET A 424 20.00 28.70 9.45
C MET A 424 19.39 29.16 8.13
N LYS A 425 18.13 28.81 7.85
CA LYS A 425 17.48 29.14 6.57
C LYS A 425 17.19 30.64 6.45
N ASN A 426 16.63 31.23 7.50
CA ASN A 426 16.00 32.53 7.39
C ASN A 426 16.84 33.66 8.01
N ALA A 427 17.60 33.43 9.09
CA ALA A 427 18.46 34.45 9.69
C ALA A 427 19.87 34.46 9.06
N GLU A 428 20.41 33.29 8.75
CA GLU A 428 21.77 33.14 8.20
C GLU A 428 21.81 32.93 6.68
N GLY A 429 20.67 32.65 6.02
CA GLY A 429 20.59 32.40 4.57
C GLY A 429 21.33 31.14 4.10
N ARG A 430 21.54 30.17 4.99
CA ARG A 430 22.29 28.93 4.72
C ARG A 430 21.39 27.88 4.06
N TYR A 431 22.01 27.06 3.20
CA TYR A 431 21.38 25.91 2.54
C TYR A 431 20.04 26.26 1.85
N PRO A 432 20.02 27.24 0.92
CA PRO A 432 18.79 27.66 0.24
C PRO A 432 18.10 26.50 -0.49
N ASN A 433 18.88 25.58 -1.07
CA ASN A 433 18.41 24.42 -1.84
C ASN A 433 18.28 23.15 -0.99
N HIS A 434 17.99 23.26 0.30
CA HIS A 434 17.80 22.09 1.16
C HIS A 434 16.50 22.24 1.98
N LYS A 435 15.90 21.11 2.35
CA LYS A 435 14.73 21.04 3.24
C LYS A 435 14.89 19.91 4.26
N LEU A 436 14.12 19.94 5.35
CA LEU A 436 13.96 18.79 6.25
C LEU A 436 13.26 17.67 5.48
N SER A 437 13.83 16.47 5.48
CA SER A 437 13.26 15.31 4.77
C SER A 437 12.70 14.24 5.70
N TRP A 438 13.21 14.18 6.93
CA TRP A 438 12.75 13.24 7.95
C TRP A 438 13.16 13.70 9.35
N ALA A 439 12.34 13.42 10.36
CA ALA A 439 12.75 13.47 11.76
C ALA A 439 12.13 12.30 12.53
N ALA A 440 12.84 11.79 13.54
CA ALA A 440 12.31 10.80 14.44
C ALA A 440 11.23 11.46 15.31
N PHE A 441 9.97 11.04 15.15
CA PHE A 441 8.87 11.48 16.01
C PHE A 441 8.86 10.73 17.36
N ILE A 442 9.56 9.60 17.46
CA ILE A 442 9.77 8.82 18.69
C ILE A 442 11.19 9.10 19.21
N ALA A 443 11.32 9.42 20.49
CA ALA A 443 12.63 9.69 21.10
C ALA A 443 13.43 8.40 21.35
N GLY A 444 14.67 8.35 20.88
CA GLY A 444 15.63 7.29 21.17
C GLY A 444 16.23 7.44 22.57
N LYS A 445 15.63 6.80 23.58
CA LYS A 445 16.14 6.86 24.96
C LYS A 445 17.47 6.11 25.09
N ARG A 446 18.41 6.66 25.87
CA ARG A 446 19.69 6.00 26.24
C ARG A 446 19.66 5.43 27.65
N GLU A 447 19.15 6.20 28.60
CA GLU A 447 19.12 5.84 30.01
C GLU A 447 17.71 6.00 30.60
N SER A 448 17.34 5.07 31.47
CA SER A 448 16.13 5.11 32.29
C SER A 448 16.33 4.22 33.53
N ARG A 449 15.31 3.46 33.95
CA ARG A 449 15.38 2.58 35.12
C ARG A 449 16.23 1.34 34.83
N ARG A 450 17.03 0.94 35.82
CA ARG A 450 17.80 -0.30 35.82
C ARG A 450 17.33 -1.19 36.95
N LEU A 451 17.05 -2.46 36.66
CA LEU A 451 16.68 -3.45 37.67
C LEU A 451 17.93 -3.97 38.40
N LEU A 452 17.76 -4.51 39.61
CA LEU A 452 18.87 -5.05 40.41
C LEU A 452 18.89 -6.58 40.38
N GLY A 453 20.03 -7.13 39.98
CA GLY A 453 20.37 -8.54 40.07
C GLY A 453 21.28 -8.81 41.28
N ASP A 454 21.77 -10.04 41.39
CA ASP A 454 22.70 -10.43 42.47
C ASP A 454 24.07 -9.78 42.33
N VAL A 455 24.41 -9.36 41.11
CA VAL A 455 25.60 -8.57 40.82
C VAL A 455 25.14 -7.25 40.20
N ILE A 456 25.76 -6.15 40.62
CA ILE A 456 25.68 -4.85 39.95
C ILE A 456 27.03 -4.64 39.28
N LEU A 457 27.08 -4.71 37.96
CA LEU A 457 28.33 -4.49 37.23
C LEU A 457 28.66 -2.99 37.24
N THR A 458 29.85 -2.65 37.75
CA THR A 458 30.29 -1.27 37.94
C THR A 458 31.16 -0.78 36.78
N GLY A 459 31.29 0.54 36.61
CA GLY A 459 32.26 1.09 35.66
C GLY A 459 33.70 0.67 35.95
N GLU A 460 34.06 0.51 37.23
CA GLU A 460 35.36 -0.02 37.65
C GLU A 460 35.55 -1.46 37.17
N ASP A 461 34.56 -2.34 37.35
CA ASP A 461 34.62 -3.73 36.88
C ASP A 461 34.87 -3.82 35.36
N VAL A 462 34.27 -2.90 34.59
CA VAL A 462 34.47 -2.76 33.13
C VAL A 462 35.91 -2.36 32.82
N LEU A 463 36.43 -1.32 33.48
CA LEU A 463 37.78 -0.80 33.25
C LEU A 463 38.88 -1.77 33.67
N THR A 464 38.70 -2.47 34.80
CA THR A 464 39.66 -3.45 35.31
C THR A 464 39.45 -4.85 34.73
N LYS A 465 38.44 -5.04 33.88
CA LYS A 465 38.02 -6.33 33.31
C LYS A 465 37.89 -7.43 34.37
N ARG A 466 37.17 -7.13 35.46
CA ARG A 466 37.04 -8.06 36.59
C ARG A 466 36.61 -9.45 36.09
N PRO A 467 37.31 -10.53 36.46
CA PRO A 467 36.88 -11.88 36.11
C PRO A 467 35.64 -12.26 36.92
N PHE A 468 34.64 -12.81 36.24
CA PHE A 468 33.46 -13.38 36.86
C PHE A 468 33.34 -14.87 36.52
N PRO A 469 33.03 -15.74 37.50
CA PRO A 469 32.89 -17.18 37.24
C PRO A 469 31.74 -17.49 36.27
N ASP A 470 30.78 -16.59 36.14
CA ASP A 470 29.57 -16.65 35.33
C ASP A 470 29.58 -15.65 34.16
N ALA A 471 30.77 -15.20 33.73
CA ALA A 471 30.93 -14.45 32.50
C ALA A 471 30.23 -15.15 31.32
N CYS A 472 29.39 -14.43 30.58
CA CYS A 472 28.54 -15.02 29.52
C CYS A 472 28.43 -14.18 28.25
N VAL A 473 28.78 -12.89 28.29
CA VAL A 473 28.75 -12.00 27.12
C VAL A 473 30.08 -11.26 27.01
N ALA A 474 30.69 -11.28 25.83
CA ALA A 474 31.90 -10.51 25.51
C ALA A 474 31.51 -9.23 24.75
N THR A 475 32.05 -8.09 25.17
CA THR A 475 31.69 -6.78 24.60
C THR A 475 32.92 -5.91 24.35
N THR A 476 32.87 -5.12 23.29
CA THR A 476 33.97 -4.27 22.83
C THR A 476 33.72 -2.77 23.00
N TRP A 477 32.53 -2.37 23.45
CA TRP A 477 32.18 -0.96 23.50
C TRP A 477 32.85 -0.29 24.72
N PRO A 478 33.50 0.87 24.55
CA PRO A 478 34.02 1.64 25.69
C PRO A 478 32.87 2.16 26.56
N ILE A 479 33.18 2.73 27.72
CA ILE A 479 32.19 3.52 28.45
C ILE A 479 32.01 4.83 27.68
N ASP A 480 30.79 5.10 27.18
CA ASP A 480 30.40 6.32 26.47
C ASP A 480 29.26 7.07 27.20
N LEU A 481 29.63 8.01 28.07
CA LEU A 481 28.66 8.82 28.82
C LEU A 481 28.35 10.11 28.06
N HIS A 482 27.08 10.32 27.77
CA HIS A 482 26.62 11.52 27.07
C HIS A 482 26.25 12.59 28.07
N VAL A 483 26.93 13.73 27.99
CA VAL A 483 26.70 14.90 28.83
C VAL A 483 26.45 16.13 27.96
N PRO A 484 25.83 17.20 28.49
CA PRO A 484 25.71 18.46 27.76
C PRO A 484 27.06 18.95 27.23
N ASP A 485 27.12 19.29 25.95
CA ASP A 485 28.35 19.80 25.34
C ASP A 485 28.59 21.27 25.76
N PRO A 486 29.66 21.57 26.51
CA PRO A 486 29.92 22.93 27.01
C PRO A 486 29.98 24.00 25.92
N ARG A 487 30.27 23.61 24.67
CA ARG A 487 30.33 24.53 23.52
C ARG A 487 28.96 25.06 23.12
N TYR A 488 27.88 24.36 23.46
CA TYR A 488 26.53 24.64 22.98
C TYR A 488 25.52 24.92 24.11
N VAL A 489 25.91 24.77 25.38
CA VAL A 489 25.04 25.04 26.54
C VAL A 489 24.44 26.45 26.50
N GLU A 490 25.17 27.45 26.02
CA GLU A 490 24.68 28.83 25.95
C GLU A 490 23.41 29.00 25.10
N ALA A 491 23.18 28.10 24.13
CA ALA A 491 22.00 28.14 23.27
C ALA A 491 20.71 27.75 24.02
N ALA A 492 20.81 26.94 25.07
CA ALA A 492 19.69 26.57 25.95
C ALA A 492 20.22 26.15 27.34
N PRO A 493 20.57 27.11 28.22
CA PRO A 493 21.26 26.81 29.47
C PRO A 493 20.49 25.87 30.41
N ASP A 494 19.16 26.00 30.47
CA ASP A 494 18.31 25.23 31.37
C ASP A 494 17.94 23.84 30.83
N ASN A 495 18.05 23.65 29.51
CA ASN A 495 17.77 22.36 28.87
C ASN A 495 18.61 22.21 27.60
N PRO A 496 19.90 21.85 27.73
CA PRO A 496 20.81 21.69 26.60
C PRO A 496 20.29 20.64 25.61
N PHE A 497 20.49 20.87 24.31
CA PHE A 497 20.01 19.98 23.24
C PHE A 497 21.12 19.35 22.38
N ILE A 498 22.38 19.58 22.75
CA ILE A 498 23.54 18.95 22.11
C ILE A 498 24.40 18.32 23.21
N SER A 499 24.75 17.05 23.00
CA SER A 499 25.63 16.29 23.88
C SER A 499 27.03 16.13 23.31
N VAL A 500 27.96 15.77 24.18
CA VAL A 500 29.25 15.20 23.84
C VAL A 500 29.41 13.86 24.56
N ALA A 501 30.00 12.88 23.88
CA ALA A 501 30.32 11.58 24.49
C ALA A 501 31.68 11.65 25.19
N GLN A 502 31.68 11.41 26.51
CA GLN A 502 32.87 11.20 27.32
C GLN A 502 33.25 9.72 27.29
N TYR A 503 34.44 9.43 26.78
CA TYR A 503 34.92 8.07 26.60
C TYR A 503 35.94 7.67 27.67
N ASN A 504 35.68 6.57 28.39
CA ASN A 504 36.72 5.83 29.10
C ASN A 504 37.03 4.56 28.31
N ARG A 505 38.17 4.57 27.63
CA ARG A 505 38.62 3.47 26.77
C ARG A 505 39.49 2.50 27.55
N PHE A 506 39.33 1.23 27.24
CA PHE A 506 40.16 0.12 27.69
C PHE A 506 40.40 -0.78 26.46
N GLU A 507 41.35 -1.71 26.54
CA GLU A 507 41.56 -2.69 25.47
C GLU A 507 40.38 -3.69 25.47
N PRO A 508 39.52 -3.79 24.44
CA PRO A 508 38.44 -4.76 24.44
C PRO A 508 38.94 -6.21 24.19
N PRO A 509 38.14 -7.25 24.49
CA PRO A 509 36.83 -7.20 25.15
C PRO A 509 36.92 -7.24 26.69
N TYR A 510 35.82 -6.90 27.37
CA TYR A 510 35.54 -7.32 28.75
C TYR A 510 34.33 -8.25 28.78
N LEU A 511 34.15 -8.96 29.90
CA LEU A 511 33.10 -9.96 30.04
C LEU A 511 32.02 -9.51 31.02
N VAL A 512 30.77 -9.67 30.60
CA VAL A 512 29.57 -9.36 31.38
C VAL A 512 29.09 -10.65 32.08
N PRO A 513 28.83 -10.62 33.41
CA PRO A 513 28.37 -11.80 34.15
C PRO A 513 26.87 -12.06 34.04
N TYR A 514 26.47 -13.32 34.03
CA TYR A 514 25.08 -13.76 33.95
C TYR A 514 24.19 -13.19 35.06
N ARG A 515 24.72 -13.04 36.28
CA ARG A 515 23.97 -12.52 37.44
C ARG A 515 23.42 -11.09 37.32
N ILE A 516 23.75 -10.36 36.26
CA ILE A 516 23.12 -9.06 35.95
C ILE A 516 21.81 -9.19 35.15
N LEU A 517 21.51 -10.38 34.64
CA LEU A 517 20.45 -10.64 33.65
C LEU A 517 19.16 -11.19 34.28
N TYR A 518 19.06 -11.24 35.61
CA TYR A 518 17.83 -11.66 36.31
C TYR A 518 17.60 -10.88 37.60
N SER A 519 16.32 -10.74 37.98
CA SER A 519 15.93 -9.99 39.18
C SER A 519 16.38 -10.70 40.44
N ARG A 520 16.96 -9.95 41.39
CA ARG A 520 17.37 -10.52 42.68
C ARG A 520 16.16 -10.91 43.56
N ASN A 521 15.01 -10.26 43.40
CA ASN A 521 13.86 -10.41 44.30
C ASN A 521 12.57 -10.93 43.61
N VAL A 522 12.46 -10.92 42.29
CA VAL A 522 11.35 -11.54 41.53
C VAL A 522 11.87 -12.82 40.87
N PRO A 523 11.56 -14.02 41.41
CA PRO A 523 12.31 -15.24 41.09
C PRO A 523 12.27 -15.69 39.63
N ASN A 524 11.18 -15.43 38.90
CA ASN A 524 10.98 -15.88 37.52
C ASN A 524 11.15 -14.77 36.47
N LEU A 525 11.81 -13.67 36.83
CA LEU A 525 12.04 -12.52 35.96
C LEU A 525 13.51 -12.42 35.51
N PHE A 526 13.70 -12.53 34.20
CA PHE A 526 14.91 -12.13 33.48
C PHE A 526 14.84 -10.66 33.02
N MET A 527 15.99 -10.11 32.65
CA MET A 527 16.14 -8.78 32.06
C MET A 527 17.28 -8.77 31.03
N ALA A 528 17.08 -8.09 29.91
CA ALA A 528 18.11 -7.89 28.90
C ALA A 528 17.95 -6.55 28.18
N GLY A 529 19.06 -5.92 27.84
CA GLY A 529 19.10 -4.60 27.19
C GLY A 529 19.56 -3.50 28.15
N ARG A 530 18.91 -2.34 28.12
CA ARG A 530 19.35 -1.13 28.84
C ARG A 530 18.95 -1.12 30.32
N ASN A 531 18.05 -2.02 30.71
CA ASN A 531 17.47 -2.15 32.05
C ASN A 531 18.20 -3.17 32.95
N VAL A 532 19.31 -3.75 32.50
CA VAL A 532 20.10 -4.74 33.26
C VAL A 532 20.78 -4.16 34.50
N SER A 533 21.26 -5.03 35.40
CA SER A 533 21.86 -4.65 36.69
C SER A 533 23.27 -4.08 36.58
N VAL A 534 23.34 -2.76 36.34
CA VAL A 534 24.58 -2.01 36.18
C VAL A 534 24.54 -0.65 36.89
N THR A 535 25.73 -0.11 37.18
CA THR A 535 25.91 1.33 37.46
C THR A 535 25.67 2.18 36.20
N GLN A 536 25.56 3.50 36.33
CA GLN A 536 25.39 4.40 35.18
C GLN A 536 26.61 4.34 34.24
N GLU A 537 27.79 4.29 34.82
CA GLU A 537 29.06 4.23 34.10
C GLU A 537 29.13 2.96 33.24
N ALA A 538 28.82 1.80 33.84
CA ALA A 538 28.77 0.54 33.09
C ALA A 538 27.63 0.49 32.06
N LEU A 539 26.49 1.15 32.33
CA LEU A 539 25.41 1.31 31.35
C LEU A 539 25.92 1.97 30.07
N GLY A 540 26.81 2.97 30.19
CA GLY A 540 27.51 3.60 29.07
C GLY A 540 28.32 2.63 28.20
N SER A 541 28.45 1.36 28.55
CA SER A 541 29.06 0.36 27.69
C SER A 541 28.06 -0.72 27.26
N VAL A 542 27.33 -1.32 28.22
CA VAL A 542 26.47 -2.48 27.93
C VAL A 542 25.20 -2.16 27.13
N ARG A 543 24.78 -0.88 27.10
CA ARG A 543 23.53 -0.44 26.44
C ARG A 543 23.53 -0.53 24.92
N VAL A 544 24.70 -0.73 24.32
CA VAL A 544 24.86 -0.74 22.86
C VAL A 544 24.12 -1.93 22.24
N MET A 545 23.48 -1.70 21.10
CA MET A 545 22.46 -2.61 20.55
C MET A 545 22.97 -4.03 20.31
N ALA A 546 24.18 -4.23 19.77
CA ALA A 546 24.71 -5.59 19.60
C ALA A 546 24.87 -6.28 20.96
N THR A 547 25.50 -5.62 21.94
CA THR A 547 25.66 -6.13 23.31
C THR A 547 24.31 -6.46 23.95
N GLY A 548 23.30 -5.61 23.75
CA GLY A 548 21.91 -5.90 24.14
C GLY A 548 21.38 -7.20 23.52
N GLY A 549 21.61 -7.41 22.23
CA GLY A 549 21.29 -8.65 21.53
C GLY A 549 22.01 -9.87 22.10
N LEU A 550 23.31 -9.74 22.42
CA LEU A 550 24.09 -10.81 23.05
C LEU A 550 23.50 -11.21 24.41
N MET A 551 23.18 -10.22 25.25
CA MET A 551 22.52 -10.47 26.53
C MET A 551 21.16 -11.16 26.35
N GLY A 552 20.39 -10.75 25.34
CA GLY A 552 19.14 -11.39 24.97
C GLY A 552 19.33 -12.87 24.62
N GLU A 553 20.25 -13.18 23.70
CA GLU A 553 20.56 -14.55 23.30
C GLU A 553 20.97 -15.42 24.50
N VAL A 554 21.80 -14.88 25.40
CA VAL A 554 22.16 -15.59 26.64
C VAL A 554 20.95 -15.85 27.53
N VAL A 555 20.04 -14.89 27.69
CA VAL A 555 18.80 -15.07 28.47
C VAL A 555 17.93 -16.18 27.87
N GLY A 556 17.79 -16.25 26.54
CA GLY A 556 17.03 -17.31 25.89
C GLY A 556 17.59 -18.72 26.19
N ARG A 557 18.92 -18.86 26.17
CA ARG A 557 19.61 -20.11 26.55
C ARG A 557 19.42 -20.45 28.03
N ALA A 558 19.48 -19.45 28.92
CA ALA A 558 19.25 -19.66 30.34
C ALA A 558 17.79 -20.02 30.66
N ALA A 559 16.83 -19.44 29.94
CA ALA A 559 15.42 -19.79 30.06
C ALA A 559 15.17 -21.25 29.70
N TYR A 560 15.80 -21.75 28.62
CA TYR A 560 15.76 -23.17 28.28
C TYR A 560 16.22 -24.07 29.44
N LEU A 561 17.33 -23.74 30.10
CA LEU A 561 17.81 -24.52 31.26
C LEU A 561 16.86 -24.41 32.47
N CYS A 562 16.20 -23.27 32.66
CA CYS A 562 15.17 -23.12 33.70
C CYS A 562 13.99 -24.08 33.48
N ILE A 563 13.53 -24.22 32.24
CA ILE A 563 12.46 -25.16 31.89
C ILE A 563 12.95 -26.62 32.00
N LYS A 564 14.11 -26.92 31.41
CA LYS A 564 14.71 -28.26 31.38
C LYS A 564 14.92 -28.85 32.78
N HIS A 565 15.39 -28.04 33.73
CA HIS A 565 15.76 -28.49 35.07
C HIS A 565 14.75 -28.11 36.16
N ASP A 566 13.55 -27.67 35.76
CA ASP A 566 12.53 -27.18 36.68
C ASP A 566 13.07 -26.14 37.69
N THR A 567 13.94 -25.23 37.23
CA THR A 567 14.62 -24.24 38.08
C THR A 567 14.20 -22.82 37.72
N MET A 568 14.73 -21.85 38.47
CA MET A 568 14.54 -20.41 38.27
C MET A 568 15.84 -19.77 37.82
N PRO A 569 15.84 -18.55 37.22
CA PRO A 569 17.03 -17.84 36.79
C PRO A 569 18.25 -17.94 37.72
N ARG A 570 18.08 -17.66 39.02
CA ARG A 570 19.13 -17.78 40.03
C ARG A 570 19.72 -19.19 40.13
N GLY A 571 18.86 -20.21 40.04
CA GLY A 571 19.26 -21.61 40.12
C GLY A 571 20.12 -22.09 38.94
N VAL A 572 20.08 -21.41 37.78
CA VAL A 572 21.04 -21.68 36.69
C VAL A 572 22.46 -21.41 37.16
N TYR A 573 22.70 -20.29 37.85
CA TYR A 573 24.00 -19.98 38.43
C TYR A 573 24.37 -20.89 39.61
N GLU A 574 23.44 -21.14 40.53
CA GLU A 574 23.74 -21.88 41.76
C GLU A 574 23.95 -23.38 41.54
N LYS A 575 23.30 -23.97 40.53
CA LYS A 575 23.20 -25.43 40.37
C LYS A 575 23.59 -25.95 38.99
N HIS A 576 23.56 -25.12 37.95
CA HIS A 576 23.73 -25.56 36.55
C HIS A 576 24.74 -24.69 35.77
N LEU A 577 25.69 -24.05 36.46
CA LEU A 577 26.61 -23.08 35.84
C LEU A 577 27.50 -23.71 34.76
N ASP A 578 27.99 -24.92 34.98
CA ASP A 578 28.87 -25.61 34.04
C ASP A 578 28.12 -25.96 32.74
N GLU A 579 26.92 -26.51 32.85
CA GLU A 579 26.06 -26.80 31.69
C GLU A 579 25.63 -25.50 30.97
N PHE A 580 25.36 -24.43 31.73
CA PHE A 580 25.10 -23.13 31.14
C PHE A 580 26.28 -22.63 30.31
N LYS A 581 27.51 -22.70 30.83
CA LYS A 581 28.71 -22.31 30.09
C LYS A 581 28.94 -23.17 28.85
N GLU A 582 28.72 -24.48 28.94
CA GLU A 582 28.77 -25.38 27.79
C GLU A 582 27.75 -24.97 26.72
N LEU A 583 26.52 -24.67 27.13
CA LEU A 583 25.45 -24.22 26.24
C LEU A 583 25.79 -22.89 25.54
N LEU A 584 26.61 -22.02 26.12
CA LEU A 584 27.08 -20.77 25.47
C LEU A 584 28.01 -21.03 24.28
N HIS A 585 28.68 -22.19 24.22
CA HIS A 585 29.50 -22.60 23.07
C HIS A 585 28.67 -23.23 21.94
N HIS A 586 27.44 -23.66 22.21
CA HIS A 586 26.58 -24.28 21.22
C HIS A 586 26.12 -23.25 20.18
N ARG A 587 26.18 -23.63 18.90
CA ARG A 587 25.66 -22.81 17.81
C ARG A 587 24.15 -23.00 17.74
N THR A 588 23.42 -21.89 17.83
CA THR A 588 21.96 -21.84 17.66
C THR A 588 21.57 -21.17 16.35
N ARG A 589 22.55 -20.86 15.48
CA ARG A 589 22.28 -20.47 14.10
C ARG A 589 21.59 -21.62 13.37
N ARG A 590 20.53 -21.33 12.61
CA ARG A 590 20.19 -22.24 11.50
C ARG A 590 21.42 -22.30 10.58
N PRO A 591 21.74 -23.44 9.92
CA PRO A 591 22.52 -23.35 8.69
C PRO A 591 21.90 -22.21 7.88
N VAL A 592 22.71 -21.34 7.27
CA VAL A 592 22.14 -20.45 6.26
C VAL A 592 21.52 -21.40 5.26
N ALA A 593 20.21 -21.57 5.35
CA ALA A 593 19.47 -22.00 4.20
C ALA A 593 19.83 -20.92 3.20
N THR A 594 20.63 -21.27 2.20
CA THR A 594 20.24 -20.86 0.85
C THR A 594 18.73 -21.07 0.86
N PRO A 595 17.91 -20.00 0.78
CA PRO A 595 16.46 -20.19 0.80
C PRO A 595 16.21 -21.37 -0.14
N PRO A 596 15.55 -22.46 0.34
CA PRO A 596 15.38 -23.64 -0.49
C PRO A 596 14.87 -23.12 -1.80
N ASP A 597 15.60 -23.40 -2.90
CA ASP A 597 15.35 -22.82 -4.20
C ASP A 597 13.84 -22.76 -4.39
N GLU A 598 13.23 -21.57 -4.25
CA GLU A 598 11.78 -21.49 -4.02
C GLU A 598 11.05 -22.03 -5.26
N LEU A 599 11.76 -22.04 -6.39
CA LEU A 599 11.41 -22.69 -7.64
C LEU A 599 11.37 -24.22 -7.53
N SER A 600 12.26 -24.84 -6.75
CA SER A 600 12.32 -26.30 -6.52
C SER A 600 11.12 -26.85 -5.72
N GLN A 601 10.36 -25.96 -5.05
CA GLN A 601 9.12 -26.31 -4.35
C GLN A 601 7.86 -26.10 -5.21
N LEU A 602 7.98 -25.45 -6.38
CA LEU A 602 6.85 -25.30 -7.29
C LEU A 602 6.49 -26.66 -7.88
N ASP A 603 5.19 -26.95 -7.97
CA ASP A 603 4.70 -28.11 -8.68
C ASP A 603 5.20 -28.07 -10.13
N LYS A 604 5.79 -29.18 -10.59
CA LYS A 604 6.27 -29.33 -11.96
C LYS A 604 5.17 -28.98 -12.97
N ALA A 605 3.90 -29.30 -12.67
CA ALA A 605 2.77 -28.95 -13.54
C ALA A 605 2.61 -27.44 -13.76
N ILE A 606 2.97 -26.60 -12.77
CA ILE A 606 2.93 -25.13 -12.91
C ILE A 606 4.05 -24.67 -13.84
N LEU A 607 5.26 -25.20 -13.66
CA LEU A 607 6.41 -24.89 -14.50
C LEU A 607 6.18 -25.33 -15.95
N ASP A 608 5.68 -26.55 -16.15
CA ASP A 608 5.36 -27.09 -17.46
C ASP A 608 4.28 -26.25 -18.17
N ARG A 609 3.28 -25.75 -17.42
CA ARG A 609 2.26 -24.82 -17.96
C ARG A 609 2.85 -23.45 -18.33
N ALA A 610 3.75 -22.90 -17.52
CA ALA A 610 4.41 -21.63 -17.83
C ALA A 610 5.31 -21.78 -19.07
N ALA A 611 6.07 -22.87 -19.16
CA ALA A 611 6.87 -23.19 -20.33
C ALA A 611 6.00 -23.38 -21.59
N LYS A 612 4.86 -24.09 -21.47
CA LYS A 612 3.93 -24.27 -22.60
C LYS A 612 3.34 -22.94 -23.08
N SER A 613 2.98 -22.06 -22.15
CA SER A 613 2.55 -20.70 -22.46
C SER A 613 3.65 -19.93 -23.19
N GLY A 614 4.92 -20.17 -22.83
CA GLY A 614 6.08 -19.57 -23.49
C GLY A 614 6.27 -20.01 -24.93
N GLU A 615 6.01 -21.29 -25.25
CA GLU A 615 6.04 -21.77 -26.65
C GLU A 615 4.97 -21.08 -27.50
N ILE A 616 3.75 -20.95 -26.95
CA ILE A 616 2.60 -20.34 -27.64
C ILE A 616 2.89 -18.85 -27.90
N ALA A 617 3.23 -18.10 -26.85
CA ALA A 617 3.55 -16.68 -26.95
C ALA A 617 4.81 -16.43 -27.80
N GLY A 618 5.82 -17.31 -27.70
CA GLY A 618 7.07 -17.22 -28.47
C GLY A 618 6.84 -17.28 -29.98
N TYR A 619 6.05 -18.25 -30.44
CA TYR A 619 5.65 -18.35 -31.84
C TYR A 619 4.82 -17.13 -32.27
N ALA A 620 3.79 -16.78 -31.49
CA ALA A 620 2.88 -15.69 -31.75
C ALA A 620 3.61 -14.34 -31.94
N LEU A 621 4.42 -13.93 -30.96
CA LEU A 621 5.13 -12.66 -30.96
C LEU A 621 6.24 -12.62 -32.01
N SER A 622 6.90 -13.75 -32.30
CA SER A 622 7.86 -13.82 -33.41
C SER A 622 7.17 -13.67 -34.78
N LYS A 623 5.95 -14.18 -34.95
CA LYS A 623 5.16 -13.97 -36.17
C LYS A 623 4.74 -12.49 -36.31
N VAL A 624 4.37 -11.83 -35.21
CA VAL A 624 4.09 -10.39 -35.17
C VAL A 624 5.34 -9.56 -35.51
N GLN A 625 6.50 -9.90 -34.94
CA GLN A 625 7.77 -9.24 -35.27
C GLN A 625 8.09 -9.36 -36.76
N ARG A 626 7.91 -10.56 -37.35
CA ARG A 626 8.12 -10.76 -38.78
C ARG A 626 7.18 -9.89 -39.62
N TRP A 627 5.88 -9.86 -39.28
CA TRP A 627 4.91 -9.00 -39.94
C TRP A 627 5.28 -7.51 -39.85
N LEU A 628 5.67 -7.04 -38.66
CA LEU A 628 6.04 -5.65 -38.41
C LEU A 628 7.16 -5.20 -39.35
N HIS A 629 8.23 -5.99 -39.46
CA HIS A 629 9.41 -5.61 -40.25
C HIS A 629 9.31 -5.91 -41.74
N GLU A 630 8.74 -7.06 -42.13
CA GLU A 630 8.71 -7.49 -43.53
C GLU A 630 7.56 -6.85 -44.32
N LYS A 631 6.47 -6.48 -43.66
CA LYS A 631 5.27 -5.95 -44.31
C LYS A 631 4.84 -4.58 -43.80
N ALA A 632 4.64 -4.42 -42.49
CA ALA A 632 3.98 -3.23 -41.97
C ALA A 632 4.85 -1.96 -42.10
N LEU A 633 6.07 -1.94 -41.57
CA LEU A 633 6.95 -0.77 -41.67
C LEU A 633 7.20 -0.32 -43.12
N PRO A 634 7.42 -1.22 -44.11
CA PRO A 634 7.51 -0.85 -45.53
C PRO A 634 6.31 -0.11 -46.13
N MET A 635 5.12 -0.18 -45.53
CA MET A 635 3.92 0.53 -46.01
C MET A 635 3.87 2.00 -45.57
N ILE A 636 4.82 2.46 -44.74
CA ILE A 636 4.97 3.88 -44.44
C ILE A 636 5.58 4.54 -45.68
N ASP A 637 4.78 5.36 -46.36
CA ASP A 637 5.19 6.02 -47.59
C ASP A 637 6.29 7.06 -47.31
N ALA A 638 7.40 6.97 -48.04
CA ALA A 638 8.55 7.85 -47.86
C ALA A 638 8.27 9.31 -48.27
N GLY A 639 7.28 9.55 -49.14
CA GLY A 639 6.95 10.90 -49.61
C GLY A 639 6.08 11.68 -48.63
N THR A 640 5.02 11.06 -48.14
CA THR A 640 4.02 11.67 -47.26
C THR A 640 4.26 11.39 -45.78
N GLY A 641 4.91 10.28 -45.45
CA GLY A 641 5.03 9.76 -44.08
C GLY A 641 3.77 9.05 -43.58
N LEU A 642 2.72 8.93 -44.39
CA LEU A 642 1.48 8.22 -44.03
C LEU A 642 1.66 6.71 -44.18
N TYR A 643 0.94 5.95 -43.37
CA TYR A 643 0.94 4.49 -43.45
C TYR A 643 -0.14 4.00 -44.43
N ILE A 644 0.24 3.73 -45.67
CA ILE A 644 -0.67 3.46 -46.79
C ILE A 644 -1.08 1.98 -46.81
N ALA A 645 -1.71 1.51 -45.73
CA ALA A 645 -2.21 0.14 -45.66
C ALA A 645 -3.29 -0.08 -46.73
N ASP A 646 -3.18 -1.18 -47.46
CA ASP A 646 -4.07 -1.54 -48.58
C ASP A 646 -4.23 -0.44 -49.66
N GLY A 647 -3.22 0.43 -49.82
CA GLY A 647 -3.13 1.39 -50.92
C GLY A 647 -3.76 2.77 -50.66
N HIS A 648 -4.28 3.02 -49.47
CA HIS A 648 -4.86 4.31 -49.07
C HIS A 648 -4.63 4.68 -47.60
N TRP A 649 -4.84 5.96 -47.25
CA TRP A 649 -5.00 6.43 -45.86
C TRP A 649 -6.43 6.97 -45.68
N ASN A 650 -7.29 6.22 -45.00
CA ASN A 650 -8.64 6.61 -44.61
C ASN A 650 -8.81 6.43 -43.09
N TYR A 651 -9.90 6.94 -42.52
CA TYR A 651 -10.10 6.90 -41.07
C TYR A 651 -11.00 5.76 -40.59
N ARG A 652 -11.75 5.14 -41.52
CA ARG A 652 -12.63 3.98 -41.27
C ARG A 652 -11.96 2.60 -41.30
N ASP A 653 -10.77 2.49 -41.91
CA ASP A 653 -10.04 1.23 -42.07
C ASP A 653 -8.57 1.44 -41.69
N THR A 654 -7.84 2.31 -42.39
CA THR A 654 -6.39 2.40 -42.20
C THR A 654 -6.02 2.97 -40.83
N ALA A 655 -6.63 4.11 -40.44
CA ALA A 655 -6.32 4.75 -39.16
C ALA A 655 -6.99 4.05 -37.97
N ALA A 656 -8.19 3.49 -38.16
CA ALA A 656 -8.96 2.80 -37.12
C ALA A 656 -8.53 1.33 -36.93
N ASP A 657 -8.28 0.57 -38.01
CA ASP A 657 -8.03 -0.88 -37.93
C ASP A 657 -6.57 -1.27 -38.18
N CYS A 658 -5.76 -0.46 -38.86
CA CYS A 658 -4.38 -0.86 -39.19
C CYS A 658 -3.33 -0.14 -38.32
N TYR A 659 -3.44 1.18 -38.21
CA TYR A 659 -2.48 2.00 -37.47
C TYR A 659 -2.34 1.66 -35.96
N PRO A 660 -3.42 1.41 -35.18
CA PRO A 660 -3.26 1.04 -33.78
C PRO A 660 -2.54 -0.28 -33.59
N PHE A 661 -2.69 -1.25 -34.51
CA PHE A 661 -2.05 -2.56 -34.37
C PHE A 661 -0.64 -2.58 -34.93
N LEU A 662 -0.29 -1.65 -35.83
CA LEU A 662 1.10 -1.27 -36.06
C LEU A 662 1.74 -0.73 -34.75
N CYS A 663 1.04 0.16 -34.04
CA CYS A 663 1.52 0.72 -32.76
C CYS A 663 1.64 -0.35 -31.68
N TRP A 664 0.66 -1.24 -31.51
CA TRP A 664 0.71 -2.33 -30.54
C TRP A 664 1.82 -3.34 -30.87
N ALA A 665 1.97 -3.73 -32.14
CA ALA A 665 3.05 -4.60 -32.56
C ALA A 665 4.40 -4.00 -32.18
N ALA A 666 4.65 -2.74 -32.56
CA ALA A 666 5.88 -2.05 -32.20
C ALA A 666 6.04 -1.92 -30.67
N PHE A 667 5.00 -1.54 -29.92
CA PHE A 667 5.05 -1.44 -28.46
C PHE A 667 5.52 -2.74 -27.77
N VAL A 668 5.08 -3.88 -28.29
CA VAL A 668 5.39 -5.20 -27.72
C VAL A 668 6.73 -5.75 -28.21
N VAL A 669 7.02 -5.69 -29.52
CA VAL A 669 8.17 -6.40 -30.11
C VAL A 669 9.33 -5.50 -30.56
N ASP A 670 9.10 -4.21 -30.79
CA ASP A 670 10.15 -3.25 -31.19
C ASP A 670 9.80 -1.81 -30.77
N LYS A 671 10.22 -1.44 -29.56
CA LYS A 671 9.94 -0.11 -29.01
C LYS A 671 10.64 1.02 -29.78
N ASP A 672 11.78 0.75 -30.43
CA ASP A 672 12.47 1.76 -31.23
C ASP A 672 11.69 2.07 -32.51
N ALA A 673 11.05 1.06 -33.12
CA ALA A 673 10.12 1.28 -34.22
C ALA A 673 8.90 2.13 -33.79
N LEU A 674 8.37 1.88 -32.58
CA LEU A 674 7.26 2.67 -32.02
C LEU A 674 7.66 4.14 -31.87
N ASP A 675 8.80 4.39 -31.22
CA ASP A 675 9.26 5.73 -30.87
C ASP A 675 9.83 6.50 -32.09
N GLY A 676 10.12 5.81 -33.20
CA GLY A 676 10.63 6.40 -34.45
C GLY A 676 9.61 6.43 -35.60
N PRO A 677 9.71 5.51 -36.58
CA PRO A 677 8.93 5.57 -37.81
C PRO A 677 7.41 5.48 -37.58
N VAL A 678 6.94 4.70 -36.60
CA VAL A 678 5.51 4.54 -36.33
C VAL A 678 4.90 5.81 -35.74
N ARG A 679 5.58 6.47 -34.80
CA ARG A 679 5.15 7.77 -34.26
C ARG A 679 5.18 8.87 -35.32
N SER A 680 6.11 8.79 -36.28
CA SER A 680 6.18 9.76 -37.38
C SER A 680 4.92 9.76 -38.27
N VAL A 681 4.20 8.64 -38.35
CA VAL A 681 2.91 8.54 -39.05
C VAL A 681 1.86 9.44 -38.41
N LEU A 682 1.79 9.52 -37.07
CA LEU A 682 0.89 10.42 -36.36
C LEU A 682 1.17 11.88 -36.73
N HIS A 683 2.45 12.27 -36.84
CA HIS A 683 2.83 13.63 -37.21
C HIS A 683 2.47 13.96 -38.66
N ALA A 684 2.67 13.01 -39.58
CA ALA A 684 2.28 13.15 -40.97
C ALA A 684 0.76 13.27 -41.13
N GLU A 685 0.01 12.41 -40.43
CA GLU A 685 -1.45 12.41 -40.35
C GLU A 685 -1.99 13.79 -39.95
N GLN A 686 -1.57 14.30 -38.79
CA GLN A 686 -2.02 15.60 -38.29
C GLN A 686 -1.72 16.74 -39.27
N LYS A 687 -0.52 16.72 -39.87
CA LYS A 687 -0.09 17.75 -40.82
C LYS A 687 -0.91 17.74 -42.11
N LEU A 688 -1.20 16.55 -42.64
CA LEU A 688 -1.77 16.39 -43.98
C LEU A 688 -3.30 16.33 -43.98
N CYS A 689 -3.92 15.85 -42.90
CA CYS A 689 -5.31 15.39 -42.94
C CYS A 689 -6.32 16.24 -42.14
N ASN A 690 -5.89 17.06 -41.18
CA ASN A 690 -6.80 17.94 -40.42
C ASN A 690 -7.65 18.82 -41.36
N HIS A 691 -8.98 18.75 -41.28
CA HIS A 691 -9.88 19.43 -42.22
C HIS A 691 -10.79 20.45 -41.54
N LEU A 692 -11.58 20.01 -40.54
CA LEU A 692 -12.43 20.88 -39.74
C LEU A 692 -11.86 20.94 -38.32
N ASP A 693 -11.02 21.95 -38.07
CA ASP A 693 -10.15 22.01 -36.90
C ASP A 693 -9.31 20.72 -36.79
N CYS A 694 -9.40 19.96 -35.69
CA CYS A 694 -8.73 18.68 -35.53
C CYS A 694 -9.44 17.51 -36.23
N ILE A 695 -10.68 17.65 -36.70
CA ILE A 695 -11.41 16.54 -37.36
C ILE A 695 -10.75 16.25 -38.72
N PRO A 696 -10.24 15.02 -38.93
CA PRO A 696 -9.51 14.71 -40.14
C PRO A 696 -10.41 14.22 -41.28
N VAL A 697 -9.89 14.26 -42.52
CA VAL A 697 -10.46 13.57 -43.68
C VAL A 697 -9.38 12.77 -44.42
N PRO A 698 -9.74 11.72 -45.19
CA PRO A 698 -8.79 10.91 -45.93
C PRO A 698 -7.87 11.72 -46.85
N TYR A 699 -6.69 11.17 -47.15
CA TYR A 699 -5.69 11.84 -47.97
C TYR A 699 -5.36 11.02 -49.22
N ASP A 700 -5.53 11.64 -50.40
CA ASP A 700 -5.10 11.07 -51.68
C ASP A 700 -3.60 11.36 -51.85
N TRP A 701 -2.76 10.43 -51.39
CA TRP A 701 -1.30 10.54 -51.44
C TRP A 701 -0.73 10.66 -52.85
N GLN A 702 -1.38 10.05 -53.85
CA GLN A 702 -0.95 10.13 -55.25
C GLN A 702 -1.23 11.52 -55.86
N LYS A 703 -2.36 12.13 -55.47
CA LYS A 703 -2.74 13.48 -55.93
C LYS A 703 -2.32 14.60 -54.98
N ASN A 704 -1.69 14.26 -53.86
CA ASN A 704 -1.23 15.17 -52.81
C ASN A 704 -2.34 16.15 -52.36
N ARG A 705 -3.53 15.63 -52.07
CA ARG A 705 -4.70 16.43 -51.65
C ARG A 705 -5.61 15.67 -50.67
N LYS A 706 -6.33 16.42 -49.84
CA LYS A 706 -7.42 15.90 -48.99
C LYS A 706 -8.60 15.44 -49.85
N ILE A 707 -9.33 14.44 -49.37
CA ILE A 707 -10.60 13.98 -49.93
C ILE A 707 -11.72 14.68 -49.16
N ASP A 708 -12.53 15.47 -49.86
CA ASP A 708 -13.68 16.13 -49.25
C ASP A 708 -14.78 15.11 -48.96
N LEU A 709 -15.20 15.04 -47.70
CA LEU A 709 -16.32 14.21 -47.22
C LEU A 709 -17.50 15.11 -46.85
N ASP A 710 -18.72 14.57 -46.91
CA ASP A 710 -19.84 15.22 -46.24
C ASP A 710 -19.69 15.14 -44.71
N TYR A 711 -20.49 15.93 -43.99
CA TYR A 711 -20.38 16.03 -42.54
C TYR A 711 -20.60 14.69 -41.83
N ASP A 712 -21.62 13.92 -42.23
CA ASP A 712 -21.96 12.69 -41.53
C ASP A 712 -20.89 11.61 -41.75
N GLN A 713 -20.36 11.53 -42.97
CA GLN A 713 -19.24 10.63 -43.26
C GLN A 713 -17.97 11.07 -42.53
N MET A 714 -17.66 12.36 -42.50
CA MET A 714 -16.48 12.88 -41.78
C MET A 714 -16.56 12.59 -40.28
N ILE A 715 -17.73 12.80 -39.65
CA ILE A 715 -17.93 12.49 -38.23
C ILE A 715 -17.86 10.98 -37.98
N PHE A 716 -18.41 10.17 -38.88
CA PHE A 716 -18.29 8.72 -38.81
C PHE A 716 -16.82 8.28 -38.79
N GLU A 717 -16.03 8.65 -39.80
CA GLU A 717 -14.64 8.17 -39.84
C GLU A 717 -13.77 8.75 -38.71
N ALA A 718 -14.03 9.99 -38.27
CA ALA A 718 -13.31 10.56 -37.13
C ALA A 718 -13.64 9.85 -35.80
N SER A 719 -14.88 9.40 -35.63
CA SER A 719 -15.33 8.68 -34.45
C SER A 719 -14.74 7.26 -34.39
N GLU A 720 -14.71 6.56 -35.54
CA GLU A 720 -13.99 5.30 -35.74
C GLU A 720 -12.51 5.42 -35.35
N TYR A 721 -11.82 6.46 -35.85
CA TYR A 721 -10.42 6.65 -35.51
C TYR A 721 -10.19 6.91 -34.02
N VAL A 722 -11.11 7.60 -33.34
CA VAL A 722 -11.02 7.78 -31.89
C VAL A 722 -11.21 6.45 -31.17
N LYS A 723 -12.28 5.71 -31.46
CA LYS A 723 -12.65 4.52 -30.69
C LYS A 723 -11.82 3.30 -31.03
N ASP A 724 -11.65 2.96 -32.30
CA ASP A 724 -10.92 1.76 -32.75
C ASP A 724 -9.42 2.02 -32.88
N GLY A 725 -9.04 3.24 -33.27
CA GLY A 725 -7.64 3.67 -33.35
C GLY A 725 -7.06 4.15 -32.02
N LEU A 726 -7.28 5.41 -31.71
CA LEU A 726 -6.51 6.15 -30.71
C LEU A 726 -6.73 5.64 -29.28
N ILE A 727 -7.94 5.25 -28.90
CA ILE A 727 -8.21 4.66 -27.57
C ILE A 727 -7.32 3.44 -27.34
N ALA A 728 -7.25 2.52 -28.31
CA ALA A 728 -6.44 1.32 -28.20
C ALA A 728 -4.96 1.65 -27.93
N ILE A 729 -4.43 2.67 -28.60
CA ILE A 729 -3.05 3.14 -28.41
C ILE A 729 -2.87 3.77 -27.02
N VAL A 730 -3.76 4.68 -26.63
CA VAL A 730 -3.69 5.41 -25.36
C VAL A 730 -3.81 4.47 -24.16
N GLU A 731 -4.59 3.40 -24.25
CA GLU A 731 -4.71 2.41 -23.17
C GLU A 731 -3.40 1.67 -22.87
N VAL A 732 -2.42 1.67 -23.78
CA VAL A 732 -1.09 1.04 -23.56
C VAL A 732 0.03 2.06 -23.39
N THR A 733 -0.05 3.23 -24.02
CA THR A 733 0.99 4.27 -23.96
C THR A 733 0.76 5.33 -22.90
N GLY A 734 -0.46 5.48 -22.39
CA GLY A 734 -0.83 6.52 -21.43
C GLY A 734 -1.06 7.88 -22.10
N LYS A 735 -0.97 8.96 -21.30
CA LYS A 735 -1.21 10.35 -21.75
C LYS A 735 0.02 10.92 -22.45
N ASP A 736 0.11 10.67 -23.74
CA ASP A 736 1.16 11.16 -24.65
C ASP A 736 0.52 11.79 -25.92
N GLU A 737 1.29 12.03 -26.99
CA GLU A 737 0.81 12.70 -28.21
C GLU A 737 -0.43 12.06 -28.87
N TRP A 738 -0.59 10.73 -28.78
CA TRP A 738 -1.82 10.06 -29.25
C TRP A 738 -3.04 10.41 -28.40
N PHE A 739 -2.86 10.63 -27.08
CA PHE A 739 -3.92 11.12 -26.20
C PHE A 739 -4.32 12.55 -26.58
N ASP A 740 -3.35 13.43 -26.84
CA ASP A 740 -3.64 14.79 -27.28
C ASP A 740 -4.38 14.81 -28.62
N ARG A 741 -4.00 13.91 -29.55
CA ARG A 741 -4.71 13.72 -30.82
C ARG A 741 -6.16 13.29 -30.61
N MET A 742 -6.38 12.29 -29.75
CA MET A 742 -7.69 11.76 -29.41
C MET A 742 -8.58 12.84 -28.79
N LEU A 743 -8.03 13.58 -27.82
CA LEU A 743 -8.70 14.66 -27.12
C LEU A 743 -9.13 15.76 -28.10
N GLY A 744 -8.23 16.21 -28.97
CA GLY A 744 -8.54 17.27 -29.94
C GLY A 744 -9.63 16.88 -30.94
N ILE A 745 -9.58 15.66 -31.49
CA ILE A 745 -10.65 15.17 -32.38
C ILE A 745 -11.98 15.13 -31.64
N GLN A 746 -12.00 14.58 -30.42
CA GLN A 746 -13.22 14.44 -29.64
C GLN A 746 -13.86 15.80 -29.32
N GLU A 747 -13.06 16.77 -28.90
CA GLU A 747 -13.55 18.13 -28.60
C GLU A 747 -14.16 18.80 -29.84
N ASP A 748 -13.52 18.67 -30.99
CA ASP A 748 -14.01 19.29 -32.21
C ASP A 748 -15.25 18.58 -32.79
N ILE A 749 -15.37 17.24 -32.66
CA ILE A 749 -16.61 16.52 -32.98
C ILE A 749 -17.81 17.15 -32.24
N TRP A 750 -17.66 17.41 -30.94
CA TRP A 750 -18.72 17.98 -30.10
C TRP A 750 -18.91 19.49 -30.30
N LYS A 751 -17.84 20.24 -30.56
CA LYS A 751 -17.90 21.66 -30.96
C LYS A 751 -18.75 21.85 -32.22
N HIS A 752 -18.64 20.94 -33.18
CA HIS A 752 -19.34 21.00 -34.45
C HIS A 752 -20.66 20.22 -34.50
N ALA A 753 -21.17 19.73 -33.37
CA ALA A 753 -22.42 18.97 -33.32
C ALA A 753 -23.60 19.72 -33.97
N ARG A 754 -24.34 19.06 -34.87
CA ARG A 754 -25.39 19.70 -35.70
C ARG A 754 -26.82 19.28 -35.38
N TYR A 755 -27.04 18.19 -34.66
CA TYR A 755 -28.37 17.65 -34.45
C TYR A 755 -28.97 18.08 -33.11
N ASP A 756 -30.01 18.90 -33.14
CA ASP A 756 -30.74 19.30 -31.94
C ASP A 756 -31.57 18.14 -31.37
N THR A 757 -31.48 17.94 -30.05
CA THR A 757 -32.32 17.03 -29.26
C THR A 757 -32.85 17.76 -28.02
N PRO A 758 -33.86 17.23 -27.33
CA PRO A 758 -34.32 17.79 -26.05
C PRO A 758 -33.24 17.90 -24.95
N TYR A 759 -32.13 17.15 -25.10
CA TYR A 759 -31.03 17.09 -24.14
C TYR A 759 -29.83 17.96 -24.54
N GLY A 760 -29.89 18.62 -25.70
CA GLY A 760 -28.81 19.40 -26.30
C GLY A 760 -28.38 18.85 -27.66
N LYS A 761 -27.38 19.47 -28.28
CA LYS A 761 -26.87 19.02 -29.58
C LYS A 761 -26.05 17.75 -29.46
N ILE A 762 -26.23 16.84 -30.43
CA ILE A 762 -25.44 15.61 -30.60
C ILE A 762 -24.75 15.61 -31.97
N PRO A 763 -23.59 14.94 -32.12
CA PRO A 763 -22.81 14.97 -33.36
C PRO A 763 -23.43 14.12 -34.48
N SER A 764 -24.10 13.02 -34.15
CA SER A 764 -24.72 12.12 -35.13
C SER A 764 -26.04 11.52 -34.63
N LYS A 765 -26.90 11.10 -35.55
CA LYS A 765 -28.06 10.25 -35.26
C LYS A 765 -27.80 8.76 -35.53
N ASN A 766 -26.61 8.44 -36.04
CA ASN A 766 -26.19 7.06 -36.27
C ASN A 766 -25.89 6.39 -34.91
N VAL A 767 -26.48 5.21 -34.69
CA VAL A 767 -26.30 4.41 -33.47
C VAL A 767 -24.87 3.94 -33.27
N GLU A 768 -24.17 3.68 -34.37
CA GLU A 768 -22.78 3.27 -34.43
C GLU A 768 -21.90 4.38 -33.85
N VAL A 769 -21.94 5.55 -34.48
CA VAL A 769 -21.23 6.75 -34.03
C VAL A 769 -21.52 7.06 -32.56
N ASN A 770 -22.79 7.05 -32.16
CA ASN A 770 -23.10 7.36 -30.77
C ASN A 770 -22.63 6.28 -29.78
N GLY A 771 -22.55 5.01 -30.20
CA GLY A 771 -21.93 3.93 -29.43
C GLY A 771 -20.43 4.16 -29.22
N GLU A 772 -19.70 4.52 -30.27
CA GLU A 772 -18.28 4.87 -30.22
C GLU A 772 -18.03 6.05 -29.28
N GLN A 773 -18.84 7.10 -29.44
CA GLN A 773 -18.75 8.32 -28.63
C GLN A 773 -19.00 8.01 -27.15
N LEU A 774 -19.96 7.15 -26.80
CA LEU A 774 -20.17 6.71 -25.41
C LEU A 774 -18.93 6.03 -24.83
N GLN A 775 -18.27 5.18 -25.61
CA GLN A 775 -17.04 4.51 -25.20
C GLN A 775 -15.87 5.50 -25.00
N ALA A 776 -15.73 6.49 -25.87
CA ALA A 776 -14.69 7.51 -25.80
C ALA A 776 -14.90 8.50 -24.65
N LEU A 777 -16.10 9.05 -24.54
CA LEU A 777 -16.45 10.09 -23.57
C LEU A 777 -16.33 9.61 -22.12
N ALA A 778 -16.77 8.37 -21.83
CA ALA A 778 -16.65 7.80 -20.50
C ALA A 778 -15.18 7.67 -20.05
N ARG A 779 -14.27 7.28 -20.96
CA ARG A 779 -12.83 7.20 -20.69
C ARG A 779 -12.18 8.57 -20.58
N LEU A 780 -12.52 9.50 -21.49
CA LEU A 780 -11.99 10.85 -21.46
C LEU A 780 -12.38 11.59 -20.18
N TYR A 781 -13.60 11.39 -19.68
CA TYR A 781 -13.99 11.89 -18.37
C TYR A 781 -13.07 11.39 -17.26
N THR A 782 -12.83 10.08 -17.15
CA THR A 782 -11.99 9.53 -16.07
C THR A 782 -10.51 9.90 -16.25
N MET A 783 -10.04 10.02 -17.50
CA MET A 783 -8.69 10.47 -17.81
C MET A 783 -8.46 11.94 -17.44
N THR A 784 -9.45 12.82 -17.64
CA THR A 784 -9.25 14.28 -17.54
C THR A 784 -9.91 14.94 -16.34
N GLY A 785 -10.94 14.33 -15.75
CA GLY A 785 -11.82 14.94 -14.76
C GLY A 785 -12.75 16.03 -15.32
N ARG A 786 -12.84 16.19 -16.65
CA ARG A 786 -13.63 17.25 -17.31
C ARG A 786 -15.09 16.84 -17.47
N GLU A 787 -15.98 17.51 -16.74
CA GLU A 787 -17.41 17.21 -16.63
C GLU A 787 -18.18 17.27 -17.95
N GLU A 788 -17.71 18.05 -18.93
CA GLU A 788 -18.34 18.13 -20.25
C GLU A 788 -18.39 16.77 -20.97
N PHE A 789 -17.37 15.92 -20.82
CA PHE A 789 -17.35 14.61 -21.46
C PHE A 789 -18.44 13.70 -20.90
N LEU A 790 -18.59 13.68 -19.57
CA LEU A 790 -19.65 12.91 -18.94
C LEU A 790 -21.03 13.49 -19.28
N THR A 791 -21.16 14.81 -19.28
CA THR A 791 -22.40 15.49 -19.70
C THR A 791 -22.78 15.12 -21.14
N TRP A 792 -21.82 15.06 -22.06
CA TRP A 792 -22.04 14.65 -23.44
C TRP A 792 -22.44 13.17 -23.55
N ALA A 793 -21.84 12.30 -22.75
CA ALA A 793 -22.24 10.89 -22.67
C ALA A 793 -23.66 10.72 -22.12
N GLU A 794 -24.02 11.44 -21.05
CA GLU A 794 -25.37 11.48 -20.48
C GLU A 794 -26.40 11.94 -21.53
N ARG A 795 -26.07 12.95 -22.36
CA ARG A 795 -26.95 13.41 -23.46
C ARG A 795 -27.24 12.32 -24.49
N LEU A 796 -26.22 11.55 -24.89
CA LEU A 796 -26.41 10.43 -25.81
C LEU A 796 -27.26 9.33 -25.17
N ALA A 797 -26.96 8.95 -23.93
CA ALA A 797 -27.72 7.94 -23.21
C ALA A 797 -29.20 8.35 -23.05
N ASP A 798 -29.46 9.61 -22.68
CA ASP A 798 -30.82 10.15 -22.58
C ASP A 798 -31.55 10.13 -23.92
N TYR A 799 -30.88 10.50 -25.02
CA TYR A 799 -31.46 10.47 -26.37
C TYR A 799 -31.97 9.07 -26.77
N TYR A 800 -31.24 8.01 -26.41
CA TYR A 800 -31.68 6.63 -26.67
C TYR A 800 -32.73 6.16 -25.67
N PHE A 801 -32.52 6.42 -24.39
CA PHE A 801 -33.41 5.96 -23.32
C PHE A 801 -34.75 6.69 -23.23
N ASP A 802 -34.92 7.80 -23.94
CA ASP A 802 -36.21 8.48 -24.12
C ASP A 802 -37.05 7.85 -25.24
N GLN A 803 -36.45 7.04 -26.11
CA GLN A 803 -37.19 6.31 -27.13
C GLN A 803 -38.01 5.19 -26.48
N PRO A 804 -39.28 4.98 -26.88
CA PRO A 804 -40.10 3.91 -26.34
C PRO A 804 -39.47 2.53 -26.59
N ASP A 805 -39.26 1.76 -25.52
CA ASP A 805 -38.78 0.37 -25.58
C ASP A 805 -37.44 0.20 -26.30
N PHE A 806 -36.51 1.15 -26.12
CA PHE A 806 -35.20 1.11 -26.77
C PHE A 806 -34.43 -0.18 -26.43
N VAL A 807 -34.13 -0.97 -27.46
CA VAL A 807 -33.20 -2.10 -27.44
C VAL A 807 -32.48 -2.14 -28.81
N PRO A 808 -31.14 -2.20 -28.87
CA PRO A 808 -30.41 -2.29 -30.13
C PRO A 808 -30.80 -3.54 -30.94
N GLU A 809 -31.11 -3.36 -32.22
CA GLU A 809 -31.49 -4.47 -33.10
C GLU A 809 -30.28 -5.26 -33.63
N ARG A 810 -29.19 -4.58 -33.99
CA ARG A 810 -27.95 -5.18 -34.48
C ARG A 810 -27.05 -5.51 -33.30
N LEU A 811 -26.73 -6.80 -33.12
CA LEU A 811 -25.87 -7.29 -32.03
C LEU A 811 -24.49 -7.74 -32.52
N ARG A 812 -24.20 -7.55 -33.81
CA ARG A 812 -22.91 -7.83 -34.46
C ARG A 812 -22.18 -6.55 -34.83
N ASP A 813 -20.87 -6.66 -35.01
CA ASP A 813 -20.05 -5.63 -35.66
C ASP A 813 -20.20 -4.27 -34.91
N HIS A 814 -19.95 -3.15 -35.55
CA HIS A 814 -20.06 -1.83 -34.91
C HIS A 814 -21.48 -1.49 -34.36
N GLY A 815 -22.51 -2.27 -34.72
CA GLY A 815 -23.86 -2.14 -34.12
C GLY A 815 -23.95 -2.55 -32.64
N CYS A 816 -23.00 -3.35 -32.14
CA CYS A 816 -23.00 -3.83 -30.76
C CYS A 816 -22.41 -2.82 -29.76
N GLU A 817 -21.70 -1.80 -30.25
CA GLU A 817 -20.89 -0.91 -29.41
C GLU A 817 -21.68 -0.09 -28.41
N ILE A 818 -22.91 0.29 -28.78
CA ILE A 818 -23.81 1.02 -27.89
C ILE A 818 -24.12 0.23 -26.61
N ILE A 819 -24.11 -1.10 -26.66
CA ILE A 819 -24.37 -1.97 -25.51
C ILE A 819 -23.20 -1.88 -24.51
N GLY A 820 -21.97 -2.00 -25.01
CA GLY A 820 -20.75 -1.82 -24.22
C GLY A 820 -20.60 -0.39 -23.70
N GLY A 821 -20.85 0.61 -24.55
CA GLY A 821 -20.76 2.03 -24.23
C GLY A 821 -21.73 2.48 -23.15
N LEU A 822 -23.00 2.09 -23.24
CA LEU A 822 -24.00 2.37 -22.19
C LEU A 822 -23.63 1.65 -20.87
N GLY A 823 -23.14 0.41 -20.94
CA GLY A 823 -22.66 -0.33 -19.77
C GLY A 823 -21.48 0.35 -19.07
N LEU A 824 -20.48 0.82 -19.84
CA LEU A 824 -19.33 1.54 -19.31
C LEU A 824 -19.73 2.91 -18.74
N LEU A 825 -20.60 3.66 -19.42
CA LEU A 825 -21.14 4.92 -18.87
C LEU A 825 -21.81 4.67 -17.52
N TYR A 826 -22.68 3.66 -17.43
CA TYR A 826 -23.35 3.33 -16.17
C TYR A 826 -22.36 2.97 -15.05
N ALA A 827 -21.29 2.23 -15.37
CA ALA A 827 -20.22 1.97 -14.42
C ALA A 827 -19.56 3.25 -13.90
N VAL A 828 -19.26 4.21 -14.77
CA VAL A 828 -18.73 5.53 -14.40
C VAL A 828 -19.74 6.32 -13.56
N GLU A 829 -21.01 6.36 -13.94
CA GLU A 829 -22.08 7.02 -13.19
C GLU A 829 -22.21 6.50 -11.75
N VAL A 830 -22.11 5.17 -11.57
CA VAL A 830 -22.12 4.54 -10.25
C VAL A 830 -20.85 4.87 -9.48
N GLN A 831 -19.68 4.77 -10.12
CA GLN A 831 -18.38 5.09 -9.52
C GLN A 831 -18.37 6.53 -8.96
N GLN A 832 -19.01 7.47 -9.67
CA GLN A 832 -19.11 8.88 -9.26
C GLN A 832 -20.35 9.20 -8.41
N ASN A 833 -21.15 8.19 -8.04
CA ASN A 833 -22.37 8.33 -7.22
C ASN A 833 -23.36 9.38 -7.78
N ARG A 834 -23.57 9.39 -9.10
CA ARG A 834 -24.40 10.40 -9.76
C ARG A 834 -25.89 10.02 -9.79
N PRO A 835 -26.81 10.99 -9.86
CA PRO A 835 -28.24 10.73 -9.91
C PRO A 835 -28.66 9.87 -11.12
N LYS A 836 -27.99 10.03 -12.27
CA LYS A 836 -28.28 9.31 -13.51
C LYS A 836 -28.08 7.81 -13.38
N ALA A 837 -27.16 7.33 -12.53
CA ALA A 837 -27.00 5.92 -12.22
C ALA A 837 -28.33 5.25 -11.84
N LYS A 838 -29.15 5.89 -11.00
CA LYS A 838 -30.45 5.35 -10.57
C LYS A 838 -31.44 5.23 -11.73
N VAL A 839 -31.39 6.17 -12.68
CA VAL A 839 -32.25 6.18 -13.86
C VAL A 839 -31.80 5.12 -14.87
N TYR A 840 -30.51 5.06 -15.15
CA TYR A 840 -29.94 4.16 -16.15
C TYR A 840 -29.98 2.70 -15.72
N ARG A 841 -29.95 2.40 -14.41
CA ARG A 841 -30.00 1.03 -13.90
C ARG A 841 -31.14 0.20 -14.48
N GLU A 842 -32.38 0.65 -14.32
CA GLU A 842 -33.56 -0.12 -14.76
C GLU A 842 -33.66 -0.15 -16.29
N LYS A 843 -33.24 0.91 -16.97
CA LYS A 843 -33.27 0.99 -18.44
C LYS A 843 -32.24 0.07 -19.08
N LEU A 844 -31.02 0.01 -18.54
CA LEU A 844 -30.00 -0.94 -18.97
C LEU A 844 -30.40 -2.38 -18.68
N LYS A 845 -30.97 -2.63 -17.49
CA LYS A 845 -31.48 -3.95 -17.15
C LYS A 845 -32.50 -4.44 -18.18
N HIS A 846 -33.42 -3.56 -18.60
CA HIS A 846 -34.40 -3.87 -19.65
C HIS A 846 -33.75 -4.23 -20.99
N VAL A 847 -32.73 -3.47 -21.43
CA VAL A 847 -31.95 -3.76 -22.64
C VAL A 847 -31.32 -5.15 -22.57
N PHE A 848 -30.59 -5.42 -21.48
CA PHE A 848 -29.87 -6.67 -21.28
C PHE A 848 -30.80 -7.89 -21.15
N ASP A 849 -31.86 -7.79 -20.36
CA ASP A 849 -32.83 -8.87 -20.21
C ASP A 849 -33.54 -9.19 -21.53
N THR A 850 -33.85 -8.16 -22.32
CA THR A 850 -34.51 -8.35 -23.63
C THR A 850 -33.60 -9.04 -24.64
N ILE A 851 -32.31 -8.65 -24.68
CA ILE A 851 -31.32 -9.29 -25.54
C ILE A 851 -31.09 -10.75 -25.11
N LEU A 852 -30.99 -11.04 -23.82
CA LEU A 852 -30.88 -12.43 -23.34
C LEU A 852 -32.11 -13.27 -23.69
N ALA A 853 -33.30 -12.71 -23.56
CA ALA A 853 -34.55 -13.43 -23.81
C ALA A 853 -34.84 -13.70 -25.29
N LYS A 854 -34.43 -12.79 -26.19
CA LYS A 854 -34.81 -12.84 -27.61
C LYS A 854 -33.63 -13.01 -28.58
N GLY A 855 -32.43 -12.63 -28.15
CA GLY A 855 -31.23 -12.53 -28.99
C GLY A 855 -30.18 -13.60 -28.72
N CYS A 856 -30.43 -14.55 -27.80
CA CYS A 856 -29.49 -15.62 -27.47
C CYS A 856 -30.05 -17.01 -27.79
N ASN A 857 -29.17 -17.94 -28.17
CA ASN A 857 -29.50 -19.37 -28.21
C ASN A 857 -29.48 -19.98 -26.79
N GLU A 858 -29.78 -21.28 -26.69
CA GLU A 858 -29.81 -22.00 -25.39
C GLU A 858 -28.45 -22.02 -24.66
N ASP A 859 -27.37 -21.80 -25.40
CA ASP A 859 -26.00 -21.79 -24.89
C ASP A 859 -25.50 -20.41 -24.48
N GLY A 860 -26.31 -19.37 -24.68
CA GLY A 860 -25.98 -17.99 -24.35
C GLY A 860 -25.21 -17.25 -25.43
N MET A 861 -25.08 -17.83 -26.63
CA MET A 861 -24.46 -17.18 -27.79
C MET A 861 -25.47 -16.25 -28.46
N MET A 862 -25.05 -15.02 -28.75
CA MET A 862 -25.92 -14.00 -29.36
C MET A 862 -26.03 -14.19 -30.88
N TYR A 863 -27.20 -13.93 -31.44
CA TYR A 863 -27.42 -13.86 -32.89
C TYR A 863 -27.03 -12.49 -33.44
N ASN A 864 -26.82 -12.37 -34.75
CA ASN A 864 -26.49 -11.09 -35.40
C ASN A 864 -27.51 -9.97 -35.19
N HIS A 865 -28.79 -10.34 -35.04
CA HIS A 865 -29.89 -9.40 -34.84
C HIS A 865 -30.87 -9.92 -33.79
N LEU A 866 -31.47 -9.00 -33.03
CA LEU A 866 -32.56 -9.30 -32.10
C LEU A 866 -33.80 -9.84 -32.83
N THR A 867 -34.00 -9.40 -34.09
CA THR A 867 -35.12 -9.78 -34.96
C THR A 867 -34.64 -10.31 -36.31
N ALA A 868 -34.74 -11.62 -36.52
CA ALA A 868 -34.91 -12.19 -37.87
C ALA A 868 -35.79 -13.45 -37.78
N ARG A 869 -37.10 -13.32 -38.03
CA ARG A 869 -37.79 -13.59 -39.32
C ARG A 869 -37.81 -15.05 -39.80
N ASP A 870 -37.02 -15.97 -39.24
CA ASP A 870 -36.92 -17.37 -39.69
C ASP A 870 -37.05 -18.43 -38.56
N GLY A 871 -37.83 -18.17 -37.52
CA GLY A 871 -38.20 -19.23 -36.56
C GLY A 871 -37.07 -19.74 -35.64
N GLY A 872 -36.09 -18.90 -35.29
CA GLY A 872 -35.18 -19.15 -34.15
C GLY A 872 -33.80 -19.73 -34.45
N ASN A 873 -33.38 -19.82 -35.72
CA ASN A 873 -32.07 -20.38 -36.12
C ASN A 873 -31.22 -19.39 -36.93
N GLY A 874 -31.14 -18.13 -36.49
CA GLY A 874 -30.28 -17.12 -37.11
C GLY A 874 -28.79 -17.44 -36.99
N ARG A 875 -27.96 -16.73 -37.74
CA ARG A 875 -26.50 -16.82 -37.63
C ARG A 875 -26.00 -16.19 -36.33
N LEU A 876 -25.07 -16.85 -35.65
CA LEU A 876 -24.43 -16.32 -34.45
C LEU A 876 -23.54 -15.12 -34.78
N SER A 877 -23.52 -14.16 -33.86
CA SER A 877 -22.63 -13.02 -33.91
C SER A 877 -21.23 -13.44 -33.47
N ASP A 878 -20.24 -13.00 -34.25
CA ASP A 878 -18.82 -12.90 -33.87
C ASP A 878 -18.61 -11.94 -32.69
N GLY A 879 -19.28 -10.79 -32.68
CA GLY A 879 -19.27 -9.80 -31.59
C GLY A 879 -20.04 -10.20 -30.31
N TRP A 880 -20.41 -11.47 -30.12
CA TRP A 880 -21.16 -11.92 -28.93
C TRP A 880 -20.47 -11.55 -27.62
N GLY A 881 -19.13 -11.66 -27.56
CA GLY A 881 -18.35 -11.35 -26.37
C GLY A 881 -18.28 -9.85 -26.09
N TYR A 882 -18.21 -9.02 -27.13
CA TYR A 882 -18.23 -7.56 -27.02
C TYR A 882 -19.49 -7.04 -26.34
N ASN A 883 -20.65 -7.65 -26.64
CA ASN A 883 -21.90 -7.32 -25.97
C ASN A 883 -21.84 -7.58 -24.45
N TYR A 884 -21.30 -8.74 -24.05
CA TYR A 884 -21.23 -9.15 -22.63
C TYR A 884 -20.32 -8.27 -21.77
N VAL A 885 -19.44 -7.49 -22.38
CA VAL A 885 -18.65 -6.45 -21.68
C VAL A 885 -19.56 -5.50 -20.90
N GLY A 886 -20.63 -5.02 -21.53
CA GLY A 886 -21.61 -4.12 -20.88
C GLY A 886 -22.35 -4.77 -19.70
N TYR A 887 -22.60 -6.08 -19.77
CA TYR A 887 -23.27 -6.84 -18.71
C TYR A 887 -22.37 -6.99 -17.49
N LEU A 888 -21.09 -7.28 -17.70
CA LEU A 888 -20.13 -7.36 -16.61
C LEU A 888 -19.86 -6.00 -15.98
N CYS A 889 -19.83 -4.91 -16.76
CA CYS A 889 -19.82 -3.55 -16.21
C CYS A 889 -21.02 -3.31 -15.27
N TYR A 890 -22.22 -3.72 -15.68
CA TYR A 890 -23.41 -3.60 -14.85
C TYR A 890 -23.32 -4.40 -13.55
N ASP A 891 -22.98 -5.69 -13.62
CA ASP A 891 -22.81 -6.56 -12.44
C ASP A 891 -21.81 -5.99 -11.44
N MET A 892 -20.66 -5.56 -11.94
CA MET A 892 -19.61 -4.96 -11.12
C MET A 892 -20.05 -3.63 -10.51
N ALA A 893 -20.83 -2.81 -11.23
CA ALA A 893 -21.35 -1.55 -10.73
C ALA A 893 -22.43 -1.76 -9.65
N VAL A 894 -23.33 -2.74 -9.81
CA VAL A 894 -24.34 -3.04 -8.78
C VAL A 894 -23.81 -3.86 -7.60
N GLY A 895 -22.62 -4.45 -7.74
CA GLY A 895 -21.98 -5.28 -6.71
C GLY A 895 -22.64 -6.66 -6.51
N VAL A 896 -23.45 -7.12 -7.46
CA VAL A 896 -24.12 -8.43 -7.43
C VAL A 896 -24.08 -9.12 -8.80
N PRO A 897 -23.93 -10.46 -8.86
CA PRO A 897 -23.76 -11.20 -10.10
C PRO A 897 -25.11 -11.46 -10.81
N VAL A 898 -25.72 -10.44 -11.42
CA VAL A 898 -27.00 -10.60 -12.14
C VAL A 898 -26.81 -11.41 -13.42
N TYR A 899 -25.74 -11.15 -14.17
CA TYR A 899 -25.48 -11.74 -15.48
C TYR A 899 -24.23 -12.63 -15.51
N ARG A 900 -23.37 -12.57 -14.49
CA ARG A 900 -22.11 -13.32 -14.41
C ARG A 900 -22.29 -14.82 -14.64
N THR A 901 -23.34 -15.43 -14.08
CA THR A 901 -23.64 -16.85 -14.28
C THR A 901 -23.98 -17.17 -15.73
N GLN A 902 -24.66 -16.27 -16.43
CA GLN A 902 -24.94 -16.43 -17.86
C GLN A 902 -23.65 -16.33 -18.67
N VAL A 903 -22.79 -15.36 -18.38
CA VAL A 903 -21.48 -15.21 -19.03
C VAL A 903 -20.61 -16.45 -18.82
N GLU A 904 -20.52 -16.94 -17.58
CA GLU A 904 -19.78 -18.16 -17.24
C GLU A 904 -20.30 -19.38 -18.01
N ARG A 905 -21.63 -19.53 -18.10
CA ARG A 905 -22.27 -20.60 -18.87
C ARG A 905 -21.94 -20.51 -20.35
N THR A 906 -22.02 -19.32 -20.94
CA THR A 906 -21.67 -19.09 -22.36
C THR A 906 -20.22 -19.49 -22.62
N LEU A 907 -19.27 -19.06 -21.79
CA LEU A 907 -17.86 -19.40 -21.94
C LEU A 907 -17.60 -20.91 -21.79
N LYS A 908 -18.25 -21.59 -20.85
CA LYS A 908 -18.14 -23.05 -20.71
C LYS A 908 -18.66 -23.80 -21.94
N ASN A 909 -19.75 -23.29 -22.52
CA ASN A 909 -20.37 -23.90 -23.69
C ASN A 909 -19.47 -23.85 -24.94
N LEU A 910 -18.48 -22.95 -25.01
CA LEU A 910 -17.52 -22.90 -26.13
C LEU A 910 -16.76 -24.22 -26.34
N ALA A 911 -16.60 -25.07 -25.32
CA ALA A 911 -16.01 -26.39 -25.48
C ALA A 911 -16.86 -27.38 -26.29
N LYS A 912 -18.13 -27.07 -26.56
CA LYS A 912 -19.01 -27.94 -27.34
C LYS A 912 -18.53 -28.06 -28.80
N PRO A 913 -18.73 -29.22 -29.45
CA PRO A 913 -18.38 -29.42 -30.87
C PRO A 913 -19.05 -28.41 -31.83
N ALA A 914 -20.19 -27.82 -31.45
CA ALA A 914 -20.88 -26.81 -32.24
C ALA A 914 -20.07 -25.51 -32.44
N TYR A 915 -19.08 -25.25 -31.56
CA TYR A 915 -18.24 -24.06 -31.59
C TYR A 915 -16.78 -24.37 -31.98
N ASP A 916 -16.49 -25.60 -32.40
CA ASP A 916 -15.19 -25.97 -32.98
C ASP A 916 -15.10 -25.50 -34.43
N ASN A 917 -14.19 -24.54 -34.71
CA ASN A 917 -14.03 -23.93 -36.03
C ASN A 917 -15.37 -23.45 -36.63
N TYR A 918 -16.19 -22.81 -35.79
CA TYR A 918 -17.47 -22.27 -36.23
C TYR A 918 -17.27 -21.21 -37.32
N ASN A 919 -18.11 -21.27 -38.35
CA ASN A 919 -18.04 -20.33 -39.46
C ASN A 919 -18.74 -19.01 -39.08
N TRP A 920 -18.02 -18.10 -38.42
CA TRP A 920 -18.56 -16.84 -37.90
C TRP A 920 -19.10 -15.90 -38.99
N GLU A 921 -18.39 -15.74 -40.12
CA GLU A 921 -18.76 -14.80 -41.21
C GLU A 921 -19.22 -15.45 -42.53
N GLY A 922 -19.05 -16.76 -42.70
CA GLY A 922 -19.71 -17.55 -43.77
C GLY A 922 -18.71 -18.06 -44.78
N ASN A 923 -17.50 -17.54 -44.68
CA ASN A 923 -16.35 -17.71 -45.55
C ASN A 923 -15.10 -18.13 -44.75
N TYR A 924 -15.22 -18.46 -43.46
CA TYR A 924 -14.08 -18.70 -42.56
C TYR A 924 -13.04 -17.56 -42.55
N SER A 925 -13.52 -16.32 -42.66
CA SER A 925 -12.70 -15.12 -42.50
C SER A 925 -12.00 -15.11 -41.15
N ILE A 926 -10.73 -14.69 -41.15
CA ILE A 926 -9.97 -14.47 -39.92
C ILE A 926 -10.65 -13.44 -39.02
N ASP A 927 -11.37 -12.49 -39.60
CA ASP A 927 -12.02 -11.40 -38.89
C ASP A 927 -13.07 -11.91 -37.90
N GLY A 928 -13.98 -12.78 -38.36
CA GLY A 928 -14.97 -13.38 -37.46
C GLY A 928 -14.37 -14.28 -36.37
N PHE A 929 -13.22 -14.91 -36.62
CA PHE A 929 -12.48 -15.63 -35.57
C PHE A 929 -11.85 -14.66 -34.58
N ALA A 930 -11.18 -13.61 -35.07
CA ALA A 930 -10.57 -12.56 -34.27
C ALA A 930 -11.59 -11.96 -33.30
N ASP A 931 -12.72 -11.47 -33.80
CA ASP A 931 -13.74 -10.82 -32.97
C ASP A 931 -14.32 -11.73 -31.88
N SER A 932 -14.60 -12.97 -32.24
CA SER A 932 -15.13 -13.96 -31.30
C SER A 932 -14.12 -14.33 -30.22
N ILE A 933 -12.84 -14.46 -30.59
CA ILE A 933 -11.74 -14.76 -29.66
C ILE A 933 -11.46 -13.57 -28.75
N GLU A 934 -11.37 -12.36 -29.30
CA GLU A 934 -11.17 -11.13 -28.51
C GLU A 934 -12.29 -10.93 -27.49
N GLY A 935 -13.54 -11.11 -27.94
CA GLY A 935 -14.72 -11.13 -27.08
C GLY A 935 -14.59 -12.14 -25.94
N ALA A 936 -14.15 -13.36 -26.21
CA ALA A 936 -13.92 -14.36 -25.17
C ALA A 936 -12.79 -13.94 -24.19
N ILE A 937 -11.68 -13.41 -24.69
CA ILE A 937 -10.53 -12.98 -23.87
C ILE A 937 -10.95 -11.85 -22.91
N TYR A 938 -11.72 -10.86 -23.37
CA TYR A 938 -12.25 -9.79 -22.50
C TYR A 938 -13.03 -10.34 -21.30
N LEU A 939 -13.82 -11.38 -21.53
CA LEU A 939 -14.65 -12.01 -20.50
C LEU A 939 -13.83 -12.94 -19.60
N LEU A 940 -12.94 -13.77 -20.17
CA LEU A 940 -12.10 -14.74 -19.43
C LEU A 940 -11.17 -14.07 -18.43
N ASN A 941 -10.74 -12.84 -18.71
CA ASN A 941 -9.95 -12.05 -17.77
C ASN A 941 -10.70 -11.77 -16.45
N ARG A 942 -12.05 -11.80 -16.45
CA ARG A 942 -12.91 -11.52 -15.28
C ARG A 942 -13.66 -12.76 -14.79
N VAL A 943 -14.00 -13.66 -15.71
CA VAL A 943 -14.77 -14.90 -15.48
C VAL A 943 -13.96 -16.07 -16.04
N PRO A 944 -12.87 -16.47 -15.34
CA PRO A 944 -11.98 -17.50 -15.85
C PRO A 944 -12.65 -18.88 -15.83
N VAL A 945 -12.73 -19.53 -16.99
CA VAL A 945 -13.19 -20.92 -17.14
C VAL A 945 -12.26 -21.68 -18.08
N GLU A 946 -11.91 -22.90 -17.70
CA GLU A 946 -10.90 -23.72 -18.41
C GLU A 946 -11.32 -24.02 -19.85
N GLU A 947 -12.60 -24.31 -20.06
CA GLU A 947 -13.19 -24.58 -21.37
C GLU A 947 -13.04 -23.40 -22.34
N GLY A 948 -13.17 -22.17 -21.84
CA GLY A 948 -13.02 -20.96 -22.63
C GLY A 948 -11.56 -20.71 -23.01
N PHE A 949 -10.62 -20.89 -22.06
CA PHE A 949 -9.18 -20.81 -22.37
C PHE A 949 -8.76 -21.85 -23.41
N ALA A 950 -9.23 -23.10 -23.25
CA ALA A 950 -8.94 -24.17 -24.20
C ALA A 950 -9.54 -23.91 -25.59
N TRP A 951 -10.73 -23.31 -25.65
CA TRP A 951 -11.34 -22.87 -26.91
C TRP A 951 -10.50 -21.79 -27.59
N VAL A 952 -10.10 -20.74 -26.85
CA VAL A 952 -9.24 -19.67 -27.38
C VAL A 952 -7.94 -20.25 -27.94
N ASP A 953 -7.22 -21.07 -27.19
CA ASP A 953 -5.95 -21.65 -27.62
C ASP A 953 -6.11 -22.50 -28.89
N ARG A 954 -7.18 -23.28 -28.98
CA ARG A 954 -7.47 -24.14 -30.13
C ARG A 954 -7.78 -23.32 -31.38
N GLU A 955 -8.68 -22.35 -31.29
CA GLU A 955 -9.07 -21.53 -32.44
C GLU A 955 -7.93 -20.59 -32.87
N MET A 956 -7.15 -20.07 -31.92
CA MET A 956 -5.93 -19.30 -32.21
C MET A 956 -4.93 -20.15 -32.99
N ALA A 957 -4.58 -21.34 -32.49
CA ALA A 957 -3.61 -22.23 -33.14
C ALA A 957 -4.04 -22.65 -34.55
N ARG A 958 -5.34 -22.84 -34.79
CA ARG A 958 -5.89 -23.32 -36.07
C ARG A 958 -6.11 -22.20 -37.07
N SER A 959 -6.79 -21.14 -36.67
CA SER A 959 -7.45 -20.19 -37.57
C SER A 959 -6.75 -18.83 -37.62
N VAL A 960 -6.01 -18.47 -36.57
CA VAL A 960 -5.33 -17.18 -36.46
C VAL A 960 -3.81 -17.36 -36.59
N THR A 961 -3.11 -17.90 -35.59
CA THR A 961 -1.65 -18.03 -35.65
C THR A 961 -1.19 -19.08 -36.65
N ARG A 962 -1.99 -20.13 -36.89
CA ARG A 962 -1.61 -21.31 -37.68
C ARG A 962 -0.30 -21.93 -37.18
N SER A 963 -0.18 -22.08 -35.86
CA SER A 963 1.09 -22.37 -35.19
C SER A 963 1.70 -23.75 -35.50
N THR A 964 1.01 -24.59 -36.27
CA THR A 964 1.55 -25.84 -36.81
C THR A 964 2.42 -25.62 -38.06
N GLU A 965 2.34 -24.46 -38.70
CA GLU A 965 3.16 -24.10 -39.87
C GLU A 965 4.56 -23.62 -39.41
N PRO A 966 5.65 -23.96 -40.13
CA PRO A 966 6.98 -23.48 -39.78
C PRO A 966 7.06 -21.95 -39.82
N LEU A 967 7.49 -21.32 -38.73
CA LEU A 967 7.44 -19.85 -38.56
C LEU A 967 8.05 -19.08 -39.74
N ASP A 968 9.15 -19.56 -40.32
CA ASP A 968 9.86 -18.90 -41.43
C ASP A 968 9.09 -18.90 -42.75
N THR A 969 8.27 -19.92 -42.98
CA THR A 969 7.52 -20.10 -44.24
C THR A 969 6.03 -19.95 -44.07
N ALA A 970 5.54 -19.86 -42.83
CA ALA A 970 4.13 -19.69 -42.51
C ALA A 970 3.60 -18.45 -43.23
N GLU A 971 2.40 -18.52 -43.78
CA GLU A 971 1.80 -17.35 -44.40
C GLU A 971 1.52 -16.28 -43.33
N LEU A 972 1.82 -15.03 -43.66
CA LEU A 972 1.23 -13.90 -42.96
C LEU A 972 -0.25 -13.80 -43.37
N TRP A 973 -1.07 -13.16 -42.55
CA TRP A 973 -2.50 -13.07 -42.77
C TRP A 973 -2.79 -12.28 -44.08
N GLY A 974 -3.99 -12.35 -44.67
CA GLY A 974 -4.23 -11.95 -46.08
C GLY A 974 -3.86 -10.50 -46.47
N THR A 975 -4.85 -9.60 -46.50
CA THR A 975 -4.67 -8.16 -46.77
C THR A 975 -4.19 -7.43 -45.51
N MET A 976 -3.69 -6.20 -45.60
CA MET A 976 -3.18 -5.48 -44.42
C MET A 976 -4.25 -5.26 -43.35
N LYS A 977 -5.51 -5.02 -43.74
CA LYS A 977 -6.63 -4.96 -42.80
C LYS A 977 -6.81 -6.28 -42.03
N LEU A 978 -6.88 -7.40 -42.76
CA LEU A 978 -7.01 -8.73 -42.14
C LEU A 978 -5.79 -9.12 -41.30
N GLU A 979 -4.59 -8.67 -41.70
CA GLU A 979 -3.37 -8.81 -40.91
C GLU A 979 -3.41 -8.03 -39.62
N SER A 980 -3.89 -6.79 -39.65
CA SER A 980 -3.92 -5.94 -38.47
C SER A 980 -4.90 -6.48 -37.42
N ASN A 981 -6.08 -6.95 -37.84
CA ASN A 981 -7.04 -7.62 -36.96
C ASN A 981 -6.44 -8.92 -36.39
N GLY A 982 -5.77 -9.72 -37.22
CA GLY A 982 -5.02 -10.89 -36.75
C GLY A 982 -3.95 -10.53 -35.71
N VAL A 983 -3.19 -9.46 -35.93
CA VAL A 983 -2.15 -8.98 -35.01
C VAL A 983 -2.76 -8.54 -33.67
N ARG A 984 -3.87 -7.79 -33.67
CA ARG A 984 -4.60 -7.43 -32.44
C ARG A 984 -4.91 -8.67 -31.61
N THR A 985 -5.57 -9.66 -32.20
CA THR A 985 -5.96 -10.90 -31.52
C THR A 985 -4.75 -11.68 -31.02
N VAL A 986 -3.69 -11.77 -31.84
CA VAL A 986 -2.45 -12.47 -31.48
C VAL A 986 -1.75 -11.81 -30.29
N LEU A 987 -1.73 -10.48 -30.22
CA LEU A 987 -1.15 -9.75 -29.10
C LEU A 987 -1.99 -9.94 -27.82
N MET A 988 -3.32 -9.90 -27.91
CA MET A 988 -4.20 -10.19 -26.76
C MET A 988 -3.99 -11.61 -26.23
N HIS A 989 -3.88 -12.59 -27.13
CA HIS A 989 -3.60 -13.99 -26.79
C HIS A 989 -2.20 -14.17 -26.19
N ALA A 990 -1.18 -13.52 -26.76
CA ALA A 990 0.16 -13.55 -26.21
C ALA A 990 0.22 -12.93 -24.79
N MET A 991 -0.45 -11.79 -24.56
CA MET A 991 -0.52 -11.17 -23.23
C MET A 991 -1.25 -12.05 -22.21
N MET A 992 -2.23 -12.85 -22.63
CA MET A 992 -2.84 -13.89 -21.80
C MET A 992 -1.81 -14.94 -21.37
N HIS A 993 -0.94 -15.39 -22.28
CA HIS A 993 0.08 -16.40 -21.96
C HIS A 993 1.31 -15.86 -21.22
N THR A 994 1.67 -14.59 -21.42
CA THR A 994 2.74 -13.93 -20.65
C THR A 994 2.24 -13.29 -19.37
N GLN A 995 0.92 -13.30 -19.15
CA GLN A 995 0.24 -12.58 -18.07
C GLN A 995 0.57 -11.07 -18.06
N GLY A 996 0.79 -10.47 -19.24
CA GLY A 996 1.11 -9.05 -19.41
C GLY A 996 2.61 -8.71 -19.33
N VAL A 997 3.49 -9.70 -19.15
CA VAL A 997 4.95 -9.47 -19.17
C VAL A 997 5.46 -9.36 -20.60
N ILE A 998 6.28 -8.36 -20.89
CA ILE A 998 6.89 -8.10 -22.21
C ILE A 998 8.41 -8.20 -22.10
N ALA A 999 9.08 -8.86 -23.04
CA ALA A 999 10.54 -8.87 -23.14
C ALA A 999 11.04 -7.80 -24.12
N ARG A 1000 12.08 -7.04 -23.71
CA ARG A 1000 12.70 -5.98 -24.53
C ARG A 1000 14.23 -6.13 -24.57
N PRO A 1001 14.87 -6.24 -25.75
CA PRO A 1001 14.23 -6.38 -27.07
C PRO A 1001 13.58 -7.75 -27.24
N TRP A 1002 12.55 -7.84 -28.10
CA TRP A 1002 12.04 -9.13 -28.54
C TRP A 1002 12.97 -9.73 -29.59
N GLN A 1003 13.18 -11.04 -29.53
CA GLN A 1003 14.02 -11.78 -30.47
C GLN A 1003 13.31 -13.06 -30.88
N LYS A 1004 13.33 -13.36 -32.18
CA LYS A 1004 12.89 -14.67 -32.69
C LYS A 1004 13.61 -15.81 -31.96
N GLY A 1005 12.84 -16.77 -31.46
CA GLY A 1005 13.35 -17.90 -30.66
C GLY A 1005 13.36 -17.63 -29.15
N LEU A 1006 12.90 -16.46 -28.70
CA LEU A 1006 12.58 -16.21 -27.29
C LEU A 1006 11.20 -16.77 -26.96
N HIS A 1007 11.13 -17.55 -25.89
CA HIS A 1007 9.92 -18.15 -25.34
C HIS A 1007 9.70 -17.56 -23.96
N LEU A 1008 8.68 -16.74 -23.78
CA LEU A 1008 8.32 -16.11 -22.51
C LEU A 1008 6.88 -16.50 -22.17
N GLY A 1009 6.68 -17.20 -21.05
CA GLY A 1009 5.36 -17.59 -20.58
C GLY A 1009 5.23 -17.42 -19.08
N ALA A 1010 4.01 -17.25 -18.59
CA ALA A 1010 3.75 -17.07 -17.18
C ALA A 1010 2.43 -17.68 -16.73
N VAL A 1011 2.36 -18.04 -15.45
CA VAL A 1011 1.15 -18.59 -14.81
C VAL A 1011 0.95 -17.91 -13.47
N ARG A 1012 -0.27 -17.43 -13.22
CA ARG A 1012 -0.67 -16.92 -11.91
C ARG A 1012 -0.98 -18.06 -10.96
N VAL A 1013 -0.46 -17.97 -9.74
CA VAL A 1013 -0.70 -18.92 -8.65
C VAL A 1013 -1.08 -18.13 -7.40
N GLY A 1014 -2.39 -17.99 -7.17
CA GLY A 1014 -2.91 -17.07 -6.16
C GLY A 1014 -2.53 -15.62 -6.47
N GLY A 1015 -1.88 -14.94 -5.53
CA GLY A 1015 -1.34 -13.58 -5.71
C GLY A 1015 0.04 -13.51 -6.38
N ASN A 1016 0.65 -14.66 -6.72
CA ASN A 1016 2.01 -14.74 -7.24
C ASN A 1016 2.01 -14.94 -8.77
N LEU A 1017 3.14 -14.64 -9.41
CA LEU A 1017 3.40 -14.94 -10.81
C LEU A 1017 4.61 -15.85 -10.96
N VAL A 1018 4.45 -16.97 -11.65
CA VAL A 1018 5.56 -17.85 -12.06
C VAL A 1018 5.85 -17.59 -13.53
N ILE A 1019 7.09 -17.25 -13.86
CA ILE A 1019 7.55 -16.99 -15.22
C ILE A 1019 8.50 -18.10 -15.64
N ALA A 1020 8.33 -18.60 -16.86
CA ALA A 1020 9.30 -19.44 -17.56
C ALA A 1020 9.81 -18.69 -18.79
N VAL A 1021 11.13 -18.60 -18.93
CA VAL A 1021 11.78 -17.95 -20.06
C VAL A 1021 12.92 -18.79 -20.59
N LYS A 1022 12.97 -18.93 -21.90
CA LYS A 1022 13.97 -19.68 -22.66
C LYS A 1022 14.29 -18.92 -23.94
N SER A 1023 15.52 -18.99 -24.42
CA SER A 1023 15.88 -18.45 -25.72
C SER A 1023 16.68 -19.47 -26.53
N ASP A 1024 16.37 -19.62 -27.82
CA ASP A 1024 17.08 -20.52 -28.73
C ASP A 1024 18.52 -20.05 -29.00
N GLU A 1025 18.74 -18.73 -28.96
CA GLU A 1025 20.03 -18.05 -29.12
C GLU A 1025 20.36 -17.25 -27.85
N PRO A 1026 21.62 -16.82 -27.61
CA PRO A 1026 21.94 -15.97 -26.47
C PRO A 1026 21.11 -14.68 -26.50
N TRP A 1027 20.51 -14.32 -25.37
CA TRP A 1027 19.65 -13.14 -25.27
C TRP A 1027 20.00 -12.33 -24.02
N SER A 1028 19.96 -11.01 -24.14
CA SER A 1028 20.14 -10.10 -23.01
C SER A 1028 19.19 -8.92 -23.16
N GLY A 1029 18.37 -8.69 -22.14
CA GLY A 1029 17.35 -7.65 -22.18
C GLY A 1029 16.67 -7.47 -20.84
N ARG A 1030 15.41 -7.03 -20.88
CA ARG A 1030 14.58 -6.77 -19.71
C ARG A 1030 13.20 -7.41 -19.85
N LEU A 1031 12.66 -7.88 -18.72
CA LEU A 1031 11.26 -8.25 -18.59
C LEU A 1031 10.49 -7.09 -17.96
N CYS A 1032 9.61 -6.45 -18.73
CA CYS A 1032 8.77 -5.33 -18.32
C CYS A 1032 7.39 -5.85 -17.92
N PHE A 1033 6.96 -5.50 -16.71
CA PHE A 1033 5.68 -5.93 -16.15
C PHE A 1033 4.58 -4.90 -16.41
N ASP A 1034 3.35 -5.35 -16.60
CA ASP A 1034 2.21 -4.44 -16.70
C ASP A 1034 1.91 -3.78 -15.34
N ILE A 1035 1.30 -2.60 -15.37
CA ILE A 1035 0.82 -1.86 -14.20
C ILE A 1035 -0.71 -1.78 -14.25
N PRO A 1036 -1.42 -1.39 -13.17
CA PRO A 1036 -2.86 -1.17 -13.23
C PRO A 1036 -3.21 0.04 -14.10
N ARG A 1037 -3.08 -0.08 -15.43
CA ARG A 1037 -3.26 0.98 -16.44
C ARG A 1037 -4.63 1.64 -16.35
N HIS A 1038 -5.67 0.90 -15.98
CA HIS A 1038 -7.01 1.45 -15.71
C HIS A 1038 -6.97 2.58 -14.70
N ARG A 1039 -6.13 2.48 -13.66
CA ARG A 1039 -5.98 3.49 -12.63
C ARG A 1039 -4.92 4.51 -13.02
N GLU A 1040 -3.74 4.03 -13.41
CA GLU A 1040 -2.56 4.89 -13.65
C GLU A 1040 -2.69 5.73 -14.93
N TYR A 1041 -3.24 5.17 -16.01
CA TYR A 1041 -3.37 5.84 -17.30
C TYR A 1041 -4.78 6.40 -17.52
N MET A 1042 -5.81 5.65 -17.13
CA MET A 1042 -7.20 5.97 -17.46
C MET A 1042 -8.02 6.62 -16.34
N GLY A 1043 -7.53 6.62 -15.09
CA GLY A 1043 -8.23 7.23 -13.94
C GLY A 1043 -9.49 6.50 -13.47
N PHE A 1044 -9.69 5.23 -13.85
CA PHE A 1044 -10.75 4.39 -13.30
C PHE A 1044 -10.41 3.94 -11.86
N ALA A 1045 -11.43 3.78 -11.01
CA ALA A 1045 -11.24 3.27 -9.66
C ALA A 1045 -11.05 1.73 -9.62
N GLN A 1046 -11.48 1.05 -10.67
CA GLN A 1046 -11.30 -0.38 -10.85
C GLN A 1046 -11.23 -0.73 -12.34
N ASP A 1047 -10.72 -1.91 -12.64
CA ASP A 1047 -10.54 -2.36 -14.02
C ASP A 1047 -11.85 -2.87 -14.63
N TRP A 1048 -12.62 -1.96 -15.22
CA TRP A 1048 -13.87 -2.29 -15.91
C TRP A 1048 -13.65 -3.16 -17.17
N PRO A 1049 -14.57 -4.07 -17.53
CA PRO A 1049 -14.60 -4.70 -18.84
C PRO A 1049 -14.74 -3.63 -19.93
N ARG A 1050 -13.92 -3.71 -20.98
CA ARG A 1050 -13.87 -2.70 -22.06
C ARG A 1050 -13.48 -3.36 -23.38
N MET A 1051 -14.02 -2.86 -24.49
CA MET A 1051 -13.53 -3.18 -25.85
C MET A 1051 -12.27 -2.35 -26.15
N ASN A 1052 -11.47 -2.78 -27.13
CA ASN A 1052 -10.24 -2.10 -27.60
C ASN A 1052 -9.20 -1.86 -26.50
N THR A 1053 -9.05 -2.86 -25.63
CA THR A 1053 -8.08 -2.86 -24.54
C THR A 1053 -7.17 -4.05 -24.66
N LEU A 1054 -5.90 -3.92 -24.29
CA LEU A 1054 -5.11 -5.09 -23.91
C LEU A 1054 -5.49 -5.43 -22.45
N PRO A 1055 -6.12 -6.58 -22.15
CA PRO A 1055 -6.57 -6.88 -20.79
C PRO A 1055 -5.41 -6.94 -19.79
N GLU A 1056 -5.62 -6.39 -18.60
CA GLU A 1056 -4.67 -6.47 -17.49
C GLU A 1056 -4.75 -7.87 -16.84
N TRP A 1057 -3.68 -8.67 -16.97
CA TRP A 1057 -3.64 -10.04 -16.44
C TRP A 1057 -2.97 -10.12 -15.08
N PHE A 1058 -1.67 -9.82 -15.01
CA PHE A 1058 -0.94 -9.63 -13.76
C PHE A 1058 -0.31 -8.25 -13.79
N THR A 1059 -0.69 -7.41 -12.83
CA THR A 1059 -0.17 -6.05 -12.71
C THR A 1059 0.68 -5.90 -11.45
N VAL A 1060 1.74 -5.11 -11.57
CA VAL A 1060 2.56 -4.70 -10.43
C VAL A 1060 2.12 -3.31 -9.96
N GLU A 1061 1.79 -3.21 -8.68
CA GLU A 1061 1.40 -1.96 -8.03
C GLU A 1061 2.66 -1.08 -7.87
N PRO A 1062 2.73 0.13 -8.48
CA PRO A 1062 3.99 0.89 -8.57
C PRO A 1062 4.69 1.11 -7.23
N ALA A 1063 3.91 1.45 -6.20
CA ALA A 1063 4.40 1.71 -4.84
C ALA A 1063 4.61 0.45 -3.98
N LYS A 1064 4.09 -0.72 -4.40
CA LYS A 1064 4.21 -1.96 -3.65
C LYS A 1064 5.57 -2.62 -3.91
N LYS A 1065 6.10 -3.32 -2.91
CA LYS A 1065 7.31 -4.13 -3.07
C LYS A 1065 6.97 -5.55 -3.50
N TYR A 1066 7.91 -6.17 -4.19
CA TYR A 1066 7.82 -7.52 -4.70
C TYR A 1066 9.14 -8.26 -4.44
N THR A 1067 9.07 -9.54 -4.11
CA THR A 1067 10.23 -10.42 -4.21
C THR A 1067 10.27 -11.07 -5.58
N VAL A 1068 11.46 -11.11 -6.17
CA VAL A 1068 11.76 -11.87 -7.38
C VAL A 1068 12.74 -12.96 -7.00
N ALA A 1069 12.26 -14.20 -6.91
CA ALA A 1069 13.09 -15.37 -6.69
C ALA A 1069 13.50 -15.97 -8.04
N GLY A 1070 14.81 -16.11 -8.26
CA GLY A 1070 15.42 -16.75 -9.43
C GLY A 1070 16.50 -17.74 -9.00
N PRO A 1071 17.19 -18.40 -9.96
CA PRO A 1071 18.23 -19.37 -9.66
C PRO A 1071 19.35 -18.77 -8.78
N GLY A 1072 19.45 -19.25 -7.53
CA GLY A 1072 20.52 -18.89 -6.60
C GLY A 1072 20.40 -17.51 -5.92
N GLN A 1073 19.35 -16.73 -6.19
CA GLN A 1073 19.15 -15.42 -5.56
C GLN A 1073 17.66 -15.02 -5.53
N THR A 1074 17.23 -14.45 -4.40
CA THR A 1074 15.99 -13.69 -4.31
C THR A 1074 16.32 -12.22 -4.10
N ILE A 1075 15.74 -11.35 -4.93
CA ILE A 1075 15.86 -9.89 -4.78
C ILE A 1075 14.52 -9.30 -4.35
N THR A 1076 14.56 -8.13 -3.70
CA THR A 1076 13.37 -7.31 -3.44
C THR A 1076 13.45 -6.06 -4.30
N THR A 1077 12.34 -5.72 -4.95
CA THR A 1077 12.23 -4.58 -5.85
C THR A 1077 10.84 -3.93 -5.73
N THR A 1078 10.64 -2.74 -6.28
CA THR A 1078 9.32 -2.10 -6.34
C THR A 1078 8.56 -2.53 -7.59
N GLY A 1079 7.23 -2.39 -7.59
CA GLY A 1079 6.43 -2.57 -8.79
C GLY A 1079 6.84 -1.61 -9.90
N GLN A 1080 7.17 -0.36 -9.56
CA GLN A 1080 7.69 0.62 -10.51
C GLN A 1080 8.97 0.14 -11.22
N ALA A 1081 9.92 -0.42 -10.47
CA ALA A 1081 11.15 -0.96 -11.05
C ALA A 1081 10.91 -2.23 -11.91
N LEU A 1082 9.90 -3.03 -11.58
CA LEU A 1082 9.48 -4.15 -12.43
C LEU A 1082 8.84 -3.67 -13.74
N HIS A 1083 8.05 -2.60 -13.69
CA HIS A 1083 7.48 -1.98 -14.88
C HIS A 1083 8.57 -1.42 -15.82
N GLU A 1084 9.56 -0.72 -15.26
CA GLU A 1084 10.73 -0.22 -16.00
C GLU A 1084 11.60 -1.36 -16.60
N GLY A 1085 11.63 -2.50 -15.92
CA GLY A 1085 12.08 -3.77 -16.49
C GLY A 1085 13.18 -4.47 -15.70
N LEU A 1086 12.91 -5.73 -15.35
CA LEU A 1086 13.83 -6.63 -14.68
C LEU A 1086 14.92 -7.11 -15.66
N PRO A 1087 16.21 -6.78 -15.45
CA PRO A 1087 17.29 -7.21 -16.35
C PRO A 1087 17.48 -8.73 -16.27
N LEU A 1088 17.70 -9.35 -17.44
CA LEU A 1088 17.91 -10.78 -17.57
C LEU A 1088 18.83 -11.10 -18.75
N THR A 1089 19.72 -12.08 -18.56
CA THR A 1089 20.61 -12.60 -19.59
C THR A 1089 20.50 -14.12 -19.63
N LEU A 1090 20.36 -14.70 -20.82
CA LEU A 1090 20.18 -16.12 -21.08
C LEU A 1090 21.23 -16.61 -22.08
N ALA A 1091 21.83 -17.76 -21.80
CA ALA A 1091 22.57 -18.50 -22.81
C ALA A 1091 21.60 -19.23 -23.76
N ALA A 1092 22.09 -19.59 -24.96
CA ALA A 1092 21.33 -20.39 -25.92
C ALA A 1092 20.83 -21.70 -25.29
N GLY A 1093 19.53 -21.96 -25.41
CA GLY A 1093 18.84 -23.13 -24.87
C GLY A 1093 18.65 -23.15 -23.35
N GLN A 1094 19.06 -22.10 -22.61
CA GLN A 1094 18.94 -22.04 -21.16
C GLN A 1094 17.49 -21.79 -20.74
N ASP A 1095 16.93 -22.71 -19.95
CA ASP A 1095 15.65 -22.52 -19.26
C ASP A 1095 15.86 -21.78 -17.94
N GLN A 1096 15.11 -20.70 -17.72
CA GLN A 1096 15.12 -19.96 -16.46
C GLN A 1096 13.69 -19.74 -15.96
N HIS A 1097 13.50 -20.00 -14.66
CA HIS A 1097 12.23 -19.75 -14.00
C HIS A 1097 12.38 -18.63 -12.98
N LEU A 1098 11.35 -17.79 -12.85
CA LEU A 1098 11.27 -16.73 -11.87
C LEU A 1098 9.95 -16.82 -11.12
N LEU A 1099 9.96 -16.46 -9.84
CA LEU A 1099 8.78 -16.38 -9.00
C LEU A 1099 8.66 -14.97 -8.41
N ILE A 1100 7.58 -14.29 -8.79
CA ILE A 1100 7.27 -12.91 -8.39
C ILE A 1100 6.19 -12.97 -7.33
N ARG A 1101 6.45 -12.38 -6.15
CA ARG A 1101 5.48 -12.31 -5.05
C ARG A 1101 5.32 -10.88 -4.56
N PRO A 1102 4.08 -10.39 -4.38
CA PRO A 1102 3.86 -9.15 -3.66
C PRO A 1102 4.28 -9.32 -2.20
N LEU A 1103 4.98 -8.31 -1.67
CA LEU A 1103 5.31 -8.20 -0.24
C LEU A 1103 4.19 -7.54 0.56
#